data_AF-A0A9N9M883-F1
#
_entry.id   AF-A0A9N9M883-F1
#
_cell.length_a   1.000
_cell.length_b   1.000
_cell.length_c   1.000
_cell.angle_alpha   90.00
_cell.angle_beta   90.00
_cell.angle_gamma   90.00
#
_symmetry.space_group_name_H-M   'P 1'
#
loop_
_entity.id
_entity.type
_entity.pdbx_description
1 polymer ?
#
loop_
_entity_poly.entity_id
_entity_poly.type
_entity_poly.pdbx_seq_one_letter_code
_entity_poly.pdbx_strand_id
1 'polypeptide(L)'
;MDFLETFEHYSNALGNRHVVTLLWKEITHGERAGDSLDTIIDYSFHHPIDLTSFLEELHEKFEESMKEDLRAISGSLKAYMLTFLYYCMGTDHITVPHRCRLLAAELYARMITIPSGIGIVFYERNLLLMALMNINSIAKNVSCPTDHVIVILKLLHKFLLGYDDATVYNIKAFANTYANIIKVRGIKGDIKQCNDPITKFCLNGIKDLVSVKELPKQLSGIMESLLRCLCRDKNDDRIAQGRRILAVNTTKQFVEYYLLVEVDPNKSQYFLDSLFSIFGNEDFDLVEECVEIINLLNQQLYKELLRRIPNYLESINHEKYYDNLMELIYHMFKNPHPKKFPKLDVLFLLCFKSILIKFLNKKKLLAYRSMEMVGKICLLNNSYMLDSIFKLVNETEQFVNLDLNSVFKAMIKLLKDPYTATPTRVKHLLNFASTILRKTDHVDQGLSSQLIHLICKDGCPYSIKELLKPLHELYVHLSNKCKLEVSTAIMRVFVKMAMHMDATASVFLHHLYKYCVSPSIVNGETHGPHVYSNLLFSDEFDYKLLLGKCVNFIHVEDVHQIIANFNHRHSGYPVLLDCLLEFVEYREFRVLTDYIIDNYDDLGFHTSTLHLLHAYNRILGNMDEYFLEDVDKFLILREKIWISLIKQTCGLRNIRICFVLIDTLKDLVEEEDEEHRKNNVLSIASAMAFKAFSEQAYYDGSVLYLTEFAIALKKEPPPNFMALFERMVYERSSLNLLKEHLDMLIQLISLLGTIALMNRPRVPVAVKLCQEAFKVYDPFVRIIAVKTYYTIATEITHEFPEIIAFCFSQVSSSDTSLAKVCLTILEELINNNYISLNDYDFMRFTHRLASINLGPFMKHLLTQRFLVSNKHDIGRFFMHTLIYISGYDKLDNYPIDVSYRYNLATMRSLMDGPNELIQFLFGSLQVKAKFNVLREMSFIFDSMVTGICRVNDEFFIYFRFALYTFKVMAEKPTYNYNSGLYGQVCRFIDKSILNNEPISRNLTFYGEFESDLKKCTSTLLALLNHVYNDSRLDEYLLETFDTVACWITHFKNELVQYVQYEKFKEFNHPMGRMILMFKALKPRLVHFIDSRERSDFFVA
;
A
#
# COMPACT_ATOMS: atom_id res chain seq x y z
N MET A 1 -53.76 -63.42 15.94
CA MET A 1 -53.22 -62.25 16.62
C MET A 1 -53.36 -61.09 15.67
N ASP A 2 -54.16 -60.10 16.04
CA ASP A 2 -54.21 -58.84 15.30
C ASP A 2 -52.91 -58.02 15.48
N PHE A 3 -52.85 -56.85 14.86
CA PHE A 3 -51.67 -55.98 14.90
C PHE A 3 -51.27 -55.57 16.34
N LEU A 4 -52.24 -55.24 17.20
CA LEU A 4 -52.00 -54.79 18.57
C LEU A 4 -51.63 -55.97 19.48
N GLU A 5 -52.36 -57.08 19.37
CA GLU A 5 -52.07 -58.34 20.08
C GLU A 5 -50.66 -58.85 19.77
N THR A 6 -50.21 -58.69 18.52
CA THR A 6 -48.85 -59.07 18.11
C THR A 6 -47.81 -58.21 18.83
N PHE A 7 -47.95 -56.89 18.85
CA PHE A 7 -47.04 -56.01 19.60
C PHE A 7 -47.12 -56.23 21.11
N GLU A 8 -48.30 -56.51 21.65
CA GLU A 8 -48.52 -56.73 23.07
C GLU A 8 -47.89 -58.05 23.54
N HIS A 9 -47.98 -59.11 22.75
CA HIS A 9 -47.30 -60.38 23.00
C HIS A 9 -45.78 -60.17 23.17
N TYR A 10 -45.14 -59.47 22.22
CA TYR A 10 -43.70 -59.20 22.31
C TYR A 10 -43.34 -58.19 23.39
N SER A 11 -44.16 -57.16 23.62
CA SER A 11 -43.95 -56.21 24.71
C SER A 11 -43.99 -56.90 26.09
N ASN A 12 -44.89 -57.88 26.25
CA ASN A 12 -45.01 -58.67 27.48
C ASN A 12 -43.87 -59.67 27.67
N ALA A 13 -43.28 -60.18 26.59
CA ALA A 13 -42.13 -61.08 26.63
C ALA A 13 -40.79 -60.36 26.89
N LEU A 14 -40.73 -59.02 26.85
CA LEU A 14 -39.49 -58.26 27.01
C LEU A 14 -38.95 -58.34 28.45
N GLY A 15 -37.84 -59.06 28.62
CA GLY A 15 -37.21 -59.28 29.92
C GLY A 15 -36.70 -58.01 30.61
N ASN A 16 -36.18 -57.03 29.85
CA ASN A 16 -35.71 -55.75 30.39
C ASN A 16 -36.44 -54.55 29.75
N ARG A 17 -37.49 -54.06 30.42
CA ARG A 17 -38.28 -52.90 29.98
C ARG A 17 -37.55 -51.55 30.10
N HIS A 18 -36.40 -51.49 30.76
CA HIS A 18 -35.63 -50.25 30.91
C HIS A 18 -35.13 -49.73 29.55
N VAL A 19 -34.79 -50.62 28.62
CA VAL A 19 -34.31 -50.25 27.28
C VAL A 19 -35.36 -49.46 26.48
N VAL A 20 -36.64 -49.81 26.62
CA VAL A 20 -37.76 -49.06 26.00
C VAL A 20 -37.79 -47.64 26.56
N THR A 21 -37.56 -47.46 27.87
CA THR A 21 -37.56 -46.13 28.48
C THR A 21 -36.40 -45.27 27.97
N LEU A 22 -35.24 -45.89 27.74
CA LEU A 22 -34.05 -45.21 27.21
C LEU A 22 -34.26 -44.76 25.76
N LEU A 23 -34.62 -45.68 24.87
CA LEU A 23 -34.90 -45.37 23.46
C LEU A 23 -36.07 -44.37 23.34
N TRP A 24 -37.07 -44.47 24.21
CA TRP A 24 -38.17 -43.52 24.25
C TRP A 24 -37.73 -42.12 24.65
N LYS A 25 -36.78 -41.98 25.60
CA LYS A 25 -36.15 -40.70 25.92
C LYS A 25 -35.37 -40.13 24.75
N GLU A 26 -34.66 -40.95 23.96
CA GLU A 26 -33.99 -40.47 22.74
C GLU A 26 -35.00 -39.95 21.71
N ILE A 27 -36.10 -40.68 21.49
CA ILE A 27 -37.17 -40.31 20.56
C ILE A 27 -37.84 -38.99 20.98
N THR A 28 -38.07 -38.79 22.28
CA THR A 28 -38.84 -37.63 22.80
C THR A 28 -37.97 -36.41 23.14
N HIS A 29 -36.75 -36.60 23.66
CA HIS A 29 -35.86 -35.53 24.15
C HIS A 29 -34.65 -35.30 23.24
N GLY A 30 -34.26 -36.27 22.41
CA GLY A 30 -33.13 -36.14 21.47
C GLY A 30 -31.73 -36.24 22.09
N GLU A 31 -31.62 -36.56 23.38
CA GLU A 31 -30.35 -36.79 24.07
C GLU A 31 -30.02 -38.29 24.03
N ARG A 32 -28.88 -38.66 23.43
CA ARG A 32 -28.36 -40.04 23.50
C ARG A 32 -27.92 -40.33 24.93
N ALA A 33 -28.47 -41.36 25.55
CA ALA A 33 -27.99 -41.82 26.86
C ALA A 33 -26.57 -42.40 26.69
N GLY A 34 -25.64 -42.01 27.56
CA GLY A 34 -24.20 -42.33 27.43
C GLY A 34 -23.78 -43.78 27.72
N ASP A 35 -24.69 -44.75 27.65
CA ASP A 35 -24.45 -46.15 28.05
C ASP A 35 -24.03 -47.07 26.88
N SER A 36 -23.47 -48.25 27.22
CA SER A 36 -22.72 -49.12 26.31
C SER A 36 -23.57 -49.78 25.20
N LEU A 37 -22.91 -50.04 24.06
CA LEU A 37 -23.44 -50.77 22.89
C LEU A 37 -24.13 -52.10 23.25
N ASP A 38 -23.73 -52.72 24.37
CA ASP A 38 -24.20 -54.02 24.85
C ASP A 38 -25.70 -54.03 25.18
N THR A 39 -26.22 -52.93 25.74
CA THR A 39 -27.64 -52.83 26.12
C THR A 39 -28.58 -52.79 24.91
N ILE A 40 -28.11 -52.29 23.76
CA ILE A 40 -28.85 -52.27 22.50
C ILE A 40 -28.72 -53.62 21.77
N ILE A 41 -27.59 -54.31 21.93
CA ILE A 41 -27.40 -55.68 21.46
C ILE A 41 -28.41 -56.61 22.16
N ASP A 42 -28.60 -56.47 23.48
CA ASP A 42 -29.58 -57.27 24.22
C ASP A 42 -31.03 -57.06 23.75
N TYR A 43 -31.39 -55.84 23.36
CA TYR A 43 -32.68 -55.54 22.75
C TYR A 43 -32.89 -56.23 21.40
N SER A 44 -31.81 -56.49 20.65
CA SER A 44 -31.88 -57.18 19.35
C SER A 44 -32.29 -58.64 19.46
N PHE A 45 -31.98 -59.31 20.58
CA PHE A 45 -32.34 -60.71 20.82
C PHE A 45 -33.80 -60.91 21.22
N HIS A 46 -34.53 -59.82 21.49
CA HIS A 46 -35.93 -59.84 21.89
C HIS A 46 -36.92 -59.98 20.71
N HIS A 47 -36.46 -59.70 19.49
CA HIS A 47 -37.25 -59.76 18.28
C HIS A 47 -36.88 -60.98 17.41
N PRO A 48 -37.74 -61.38 16.45
CA PRO A 48 -37.44 -62.49 15.55
C PRO A 48 -36.10 -62.30 14.81
N ILE A 49 -35.36 -63.39 14.60
CA ILE A 49 -34.05 -63.39 13.92
C ILE A 49 -34.15 -62.76 12.52
N ASP A 50 -35.28 -62.94 11.82
CA ASP A 50 -35.59 -62.27 10.55
C ASP A 50 -36.56 -61.11 10.74
N LEU A 51 -36.00 -59.93 11.08
CA LEU A 51 -36.74 -58.68 11.22
C LEU A 51 -37.47 -58.25 9.93
N THR A 52 -37.03 -58.70 8.75
CA THR A 52 -37.65 -58.29 7.48
C THR A 52 -38.98 -59.00 7.30
N SER A 53 -38.99 -60.33 7.41
CA SER A 53 -40.22 -61.12 7.33
C SER A 53 -41.21 -60.73 8.43
N PHE A 54 -40.71 -60.40 9.62
CA PHE A 54 -41.56 -59.93 10.71
C PHE A 54 -42.20 -58.56 10.43
N LEU A 55 -41.47 -57.61 9.85
CA LEU A 55 -42.06 -56.32 9.44
C LEU A 55 -43.08 -56.48 8.31
N GLU A 56 -42.88 -57.43 7.39
CA GLU A 56 -43.84 -57.75 6.33
C GLU A 56 -45.15 -58.29 6.92
N GLU A 57 -45.06 -59.22 7.88
CA GLU A 57 -46.20 -59.72 8.64
C GLU A 57 -46.92 -58.60 9.41
N LEU A 58 -46.17 -57.69 10.03
CA LEU A 58 -46.75 -56.53 10.73
C LEU A 58 -47.47 -55.57 9.78
N HIS A 59 -46.99 -55.39 8.56
CA HIS A 59 -47.66 -54.59 7.52
C HIS A 59 -48.99 -55.21 7.09
N GLU A 60 -49.02 -56.52 6.83
CA GLU A 60 -50.24 -57.24 6.48
C GLU A 60 -51.28 -57.12 7.60
N LYS A 61 -50.86 -57.39 8.84
CA LYS A 61 -51.71 -57.27 10.03
C LYS A 61 -52.20 -55.85 10.26
N PHE A 62 -51.39 -54.84 9.98
CA PHE A 62 -51.80 -53.44 10.09
C PHE A 62 -52.91 -53.09 9.10
N GLU A 63 -52.86 -53.60 7.88
CA GLU A 63 -53.93 -53.38 6.88
C GLU A 63 -55.22 -54.14 7.23
N GLU A 64 -55.11 -55.32 7.84
CA GLU A 64 -56.27 -56.10 8.28
C GLU A 64 -56.91 -55.59 9.58
N SER A 65 -56.18 -54.79 10.38
CA SER A 65 -56.64 -54.29 11.69
C SER A 65 -57.63 -53.12 11.61
N MET A 66 -58.57 -53.05 12.57
CA MET A 66 -59.46 -51.89 12.71
C MET A 66 -58.69 -50.68 13.26
N LYS A 67 -58.52 -49.66 12.41
CA LYS A 67 -57.69 -48.47 12.71
C LYS A 67 -58.23 -47.61 13.87
N GLU A 68 -59.47 -47.82 14.32
CA GLU A 68 -60.05 -47.16 15.49
C GLU A 68 -59.48 -47.67 16.83
N ASP A 69 -59.05 -48.94 16.90
CA ASP A 69 -58.51 -49.56 18.11
C ASP A 69 -57.17 -48.91 18.55
N LEU A 70 -56.45 -48.34 17.58
CA LEU A 70 -55.23 -47.56 17.82
C LEU A 70 -55.47 -46.28 18.61
N ARG A 71 -56.72 -45.81 18.75
CA ARG A 71 -57.08 -44.61 19.52
C ARG A 71 -57.00 -44.84 21.03
N ALA A 72 -57.21 -46.07 21.49
CA ALA A 72 -57.26 -46.44 22.92
C ALA A 72 -56.01 -47.21 23.40
N ILE A 73 -54.94 -47.20 22.61
CA ILE A 73 -53.70 -47.92 22.93
C ILE A 73 -53.07 -47.43 24.24
N SER A 74 -52.57 -48.35 25.06
CA SER A 74 -51.84 -48.00 26.27
C SER A 74 -50.53 -47.26 25.94
N GLY A 75 -50.18 -46.26 26.76
CA GLY A 75 -48.96 -45.47 26.56
C GLY A 75 -47.68 -46.31 26.55
N SER A 76 -47.64 -47.40 27.32
CA SER A 76 -46.51 -48.36 27.34
C SER A 76 -46.39 -49.15 26.04
N LEU A 77 -47.51 -49.58 25.45
CA LEU A 77 -47.49 -50.33 24.18
C LEU A 77 -47.13 -49.40 23.01
N LYS A 78 -47.65 -48.16 23.02
CA LYS A 78 -47.23 -47.11 22.08
C LYS A 78 -45.72 -46.87 22.13
N ALA A 79 -45.15 -46.66 23.32
CA ALA A 79 -43.72 -46.40 23.48
C ALA A 79 -42.88 -47.58 22.98
N TYR A 80 -43.30 -48.81 23.26
CA TYR A 80 -42.66 -50.02 22.74
C TYR A 80 -42.69 -50.10 21.21
N MET A 81 -43.85 -49.86 20.59
CA MET A 81 -43.98 -49.87 19.12
C MET A 81 -43.05 -48.85 18.45
N LEU A 82 -43.03 -47.61 18.97
CA LEU A 82 -42.22 -46.54 18.38
C LEU A 82 -40.72 -46.74 18.61
N THR A 83 -40.32 -47.32 19.75
CA THR A 83 -38.91 -47.69 20.01
C THR A 83 -38.45 -48.86 19.15
N PHE A 84 -39.32 -49.83 18.85
CA PHE A 84 -39.03 -50.89 17.88
C PHE A 84 -38.84 -50.35 16.46
N LEU A 85 -39.73 -49.47 15.99
CA LEU A 85 -39.60 -48.83 14.68
C LEU A 85 -38.33 -47.97 14.61
N TYR A 86 -38.01 -47.24 15.67
CA TYR A 86 -36.76 -46.46 15.79
C TYR A 86 -35.52 -47.35 15.70
N TYR A 87 -35.51 -48.48 16.42
CA TYR A 87 -34.44 -49.46 16.37
C TYR A 87 -34.24 -50.02 14.95
N CYS A 88 -35.34 -50.42 14.28
CA CYS A 88 -35.31 -50.93 12.91
C CYS A 88 -34.85 -49.87 11.88
N MET A 89 -34.94 -48.59 12.22
CA MET A 89 -34.49 -47.48 11.39
C MET A 89 -33.08 -46.97 11.78
N GLY A 90 -32.47 -47.45 12.85
CA GLY A 90 -31.18 -46.95 13.35
C GLY A 90 -30.02 -47.14 12.37
N THR A 91 -29.10 -46.16 12.30
CA THR A 91 -27.94 -46.17 11.38
C THR A 91 -26.68 -46.79 11.96
N ASP A 92 -26.56 -46.83 13.28
CA ASP A 92 -25.32 -47.21 13.99
C ASP A 92 -25.25 -48.73 14.26
N HIS A 93 -26.34 -49.46 13.97
CA HIS A 93 -26.43 -50.91 14.11
C HIS A 93 -26.06 -51.58 12.77
N ILE A 94 -24.82 -52.10 12.70
CA ILE A 94 -24.22 -52.73 11.51
C ILE A 94 -25.05 -53.91 10.96
N THR A 95 -26.06 -54.39 11.70
CA THR A 95 -26.83 -55.61 11.42
C THR A 95 -28.18 -55.41 10.71
N VAL A 96 -28.74 -54.19 10.60
CA VAL A 96 -30.10 -54.01 10.04
C VAL A 96 -30.10 -53.76 8.51
N PRO A 97 -30.71 -54.64 7.68
CA PRO A 97 -30.74 -54.49 6.23
C PRO A 97 -31.55 -53.28 5.74
N HIS A 98 -31.20 -52.73 4.56
CA HIS A 98 -31.94 -51.61 3.96
C HIS A 98 -33.43 -51.90 3.73
N ARG A 99 -33.80 -53.14 3.36
CA ARG A 99 -35.22 -53.53 3.18
C ARG A 99 -36.01 -53.41 4.48
N CYS A 100 -35.44 -53.87 5.60
CA CYS A 100 -36.02 -53.73 6.93
C CYS A 100 -36.23 -52.26 7.31
N ARG A 101 -35.23 -51.39 7.05
CA ARG A 101 -35.34 -49.94 7.30
C ARG A 101 -36.48 -49.28 6.50
N LEU A 102 -36.65 -49.67 5.23
CA LEU A 102 -37.74 -49.16 4.39
C LEU A 102 -39.11 -49.63 4.89
N LEU A 103 -39.26 -50.91 5.22
CA LEU A 103 -40.51 -51.44 5.77
C LEU A 103 -40.87 -50.77 7.10
N ALA A 104 -39.91 -50.56 7.99
CA ALA A 104 -40.14 -49.84 9.25
C ALA A 104 -40.55 -48.39 9.02
N ALA A 105 -39.88 -47.68 8.10
CA ALA A 105 -40.24 -46.32 7.71
C ALA A 105 -41.63 -46.25 7.05
N GLU A 106 -42.00 -47.25 6.24
CA GLU A 106 -43.31 -47.36 5.64
C GLU A 106 -44.40 -47.58 6.70
N LEU A 107 -44.18 -48.51 7.62
CA LEU A 107 -45.14 -48.81 8.69
C LEU A 107 -45.37 -47.59 9.57
N TYR A 108 -44.29 -46.89 9.93
CA TYR A 108 -44.37 -45.61 10.62
C TYR A 108 -45.16 -44.56 9.81
N ALA A 109 -44.88 -44.40 8.53
CA ALA A 109 -45.57 -43.46 7.65
C ALA A 109 -47.08 -43.79 7.51
N ARG A 110 -47.45 -45.07 7.44
CA ARG A 110 -48.84 -45.54 7.44
C ARG A 110 -49.53 -45.22 8.78
N MET A 111 -48.85 -45.42 9.90
CA MET A 111 -49.40 -45.12 11.23
C MET A 111 -49.68 -43.62 11.44
N ILE A 112 -48.78 -42.73 11.03
CA ILE A 112 -48.99 -41.29 11.20
C ILE A 112 -49.98 -40.69 10.18
N THR A 113 -50.33 -41.41 9.11
CA THR A 113 -51.29 -40.97 8.08
C THR A 113 -52.72 -41.48 8.28
N ILE A 114 -52.99 -42.17 9.39
CA ILE A 114 -54.33 -42.66 9.73
C ILE A 114 -55.30 -41.45 9.87
N PRO A 115 -56.52 -41.50 9.29
CA PRO A 115 -57.53 -40.46 9.44
C PRO A 115 -57.93 -40.19 10.91
N SER A 116 -58.71 -39.13 11.16
CA SER A 116 -59.37 -38.81 12.46
C SER A 116 -58.47 -38.36 13.63
N GLY A 117 -57.25 -37.90 13.35
CA GLY A 117 -56.32 -37.40 14.39
C GLY A 117 -55.63 -38.49 15.21
N ILE A 118 -55.95 -39.77 14.96
CA ILE A 118 -55.29 -40.94 15.59
C ILE A 118 -53.79 -40.96 15.24
N GLY A 119 -53.43 -40.64 13.99
CA GLY A 119 -52.03 -40.60 13.56
C GLY A 119 -51.16 -39.60 14.34
N ILE A 120 -51.74 -38.52 14.88
CA ILE A 120 -51.02 -37.53 15.71
C ILE A 120 -50.52 -38.18 17.00
N VAL A 121 -51.23 -39.17 17.52
CA VAL A 121 -50.84 -39.91 18.73
C VAL A 121 -49.51 -40.64 18.53
N PHE A 122 -49.18 -41.06 17.32
CA PHE A 122 -47.94 -41.80 17.00
C PHE A 122 -46.82 -40.91 16.44
N TYR A 123 -47.10 -39.64 16.20
CA TYR A 123 -46.12 -38.70 15.68
C TYR A 123 -45.09 -38.32 16.75
N GLU A 124 -43.82 -38.52 16.43
CA GLU A 124 -42.68 -38.11 17.24
C GLU A 124 -41.64 -37.51 16.30
N ARG A 125 -41.18 -36.30 16.59
CA ARG A 125 -40.34 -35.51 15.68
C ARG A 125 -39.06 -36.25 15.27
N ASN A 126 -38.34 -36.83 16.24
CA ASN A 126 -37.05 -37.47 15.97
C ASN A 126 -37.20 -38.76 15.16
N LEU A 127 -38.35 -39.45 15.30
CA LEU A 127 -38.67 -40.65 14.53
C LEU A 127 -38.97 -40.30 13.06
N LEU A 128 -39.73 -39.22 12.83
CA LEU A 128 -39.93 -38.67 11.49
C LEU A 128 -38.60 -38.29 10.81
N LEU A 129 -37.69 -37.63 11.54
CA LEU A 129 -36.38 -37.28 11.00
C LEU A 129 -35.57 -38.52 10.65
N MET A 130 -35.62 -39.55 11.48
CA MET A 130 -34.96 -40.81 11.21
C MET A 130 -35.53 -41.51 9.97
N ALA A 131 -36.85 -41.50 9.77
CA ALA A 131 -37.48 -42.01 8.55
C ALA A 131 -36.99 -41.24 7.31
N LEU A 132 -37.00 -39.90 7.36
CA LEU A 132 -36.50 -39.05 6.28
C LEU A 132 -35.00 -39.28 6.00
N MET A 133 -34.18 -39.43 7.03
CA MET A 133 -32.74 -39.72 6.91
C MET A 133 -32.48 -41.07 6.23
N ASN A 134 -33.24 -42.11 6.60
CA ASN A 134 -33.13 -43.42 5.97
C ASN A 134 -33.53 -43.37 4.50
N ILE A 135 -34.65 -42.72 4.18
CA ILE A 135 -35.07 -42.55 2.78
C ILE A 135 -33.99 -41.80 2.00
N ASN A 136 -33.45 -40.72 2.56
CA ASN A 136 -32.39 -39.96 1.91
C ASN A 136 -31.14 -40.80 1.69
N SER A 137 -30.69 -41.59 2.68
CA SER A 137 -29.53 -42.47 2.59
C SER A 137 -29.71 -43.57 1.53
N ILE A 138 -30.87 -44.21 1.53
CA ILE A 138 -31.18 -45.35 0.67
C ILE A 138 -31.41 -44.88 -0.78
N ALA A 139 -32.05 -43.73 -0.97
CA ALA A 139 -32.26 -43.13 -2.28
C ALA A 139 -30.96 -42.73 -3.00
N LYS A 140 -29.80 -42.68 -2.29
CA LYS A 140 -28.47 -42.49 -2.88
C LYS A 140 -27.97 -43.71 -3.67
N ASN A 141 -28.46 -44.92 -3.39
CA ASN A 141 -28.02 -46.16 -4.06
C ASN A 141 -28.87 -46.45 -5.31
N VAL A 142 -28.20 -46.62 -6.45
CA VAL A 142 -28.83 -46.83 -7.78
C VAL A 142 -29.61 -48.15 -7.87
N SER A 143 -29.31 -49.13 -7.00
CA SER A 143 -29.93 -50.46 -6.94
C SER A 143 -31.21 -50.54 -6.08
N CYS A 144 -31.77 -49.41 -5.64
CA CYS A 144 -32.88 -49.39 -4.69
C CYS A 144 -34.26 -49.69 -5.36
N PRO A 145 -35.20 -50.37 -4.67
CA PRO A 145 -36.58 -50.52 -5.11
C PRO A 145 -37.26 -49.16 -5.23
N THR A 146 -37.45 -48.70 -6.47
CA THR A 146 -37.94 -47.34 -6.76
C THR A 146 -39.39 -47.13 -6.28
N ASP A 147 -40.22 -48.16 -6.41
CA ASP A 147 -41.64 -48.09 -6.04
C ASP A 147 -41.86 -47.98 -4.52
N HIS A 148 -41.11 -48.74 -3.73
CA HIS A 148 -41.23 -48.75 -2.28
C HIS A 148 -40.82 -47.39 -1.67
N VAL A 149 -39.72 -46.79 -2.16
CA VAL A 149 -39.31 -45.43 -1.75
C VAL A 149 -40.40 -44.41 -2.10
N ILE A 150 -41.02 -44.50 -3.28
CA ILE A 150 -42.09 -43.60 -3.69
C ILE A 150 -43.33 -43.75 -2.80
N VAL A 151 -43.70 -44.98 -2.43
CA VAL A 151 -44.84 -45.23 -1.52
C VAL A 151 -44.61 -44.52 -0.18
N ILE A 152 -43.43 -44.70 0.43
CA ILE A 152 -43.10 -44.04 1.71
C ILE A 152 -43.11 -42.52 1.54
N LEU A 153 -42.48 -42.00 0.48
CA LEU A 153 -42.46 -40.57 0.20
C LEU A 153 -43.87 -40.00 0.00
N LYS A 154 -44.79 -40.72 -0.67
CA LYS A 154 -46.20 -40.34 -0.82
C LYS A 154 -46.92 -40.28 0.51
N LEU A 155 -46.74 -41.27 1.38
CA LEU A 155 -47.36 -41.31 2.71
C LEU A 155 -46.85 -40.15 3.57
N LEU A 156 -45.54 -39.96 3.65
CA LEU A 156 -44.95 -38.86 4.42
C LEU A 156 -45.35 -37.49 3.85
N HIS A 157 -45.43 -37.35 2.52
CA HIS A 157 -45.90 -36.10 1.90
C HIS A 157 -47.38 -35.82 2.24
N LYS A 158 -48.23 -36.85 2.19
CA LYS A 158 -49.64 -36.77 2.59
C LYS A 158 -49.78 -36.33 4.05
N PHE A 159 -48.96 -36.90 4.95
CA PHE A 159 -48.92 -36.48 6.36
C PHE A 159 -48.58 -34.98 6.49
N LEU A 160 -47.53 -34.52 5.82
CA LEU A 160 -47.08 -33.13 5.91
C LEU A 160 -48.12 -32.12 5.37
N LEU A 161 -48.85 -32.50 4.32
CA LEU A 161 -49.91 -31.66 3.75
C LEU A 161 -51.19 -31.67 4.59
N GLY A 162 -51.51 -32.78 5.26
CA GLY A 162 -52.70 -32.90 6.11
C GLY A 162 -52.51 -32.50 7.58
N TYR A 163 -51.29 -32.13 7.99
CA TYR A 163 -50.97 -31.70 9.34
C TYR A 163 -50.76 -30.17 9.38
N ASP A 164 -51.81 -29.45 9.76
CA ASP A 164 -51.84 -27.97 9.72
C ASP A 164 -50.80 -27.33 10.66
N ASP A 165 -50.48 -27.99 11.79
CA ASP A 165 -49.51 -27.52 12.79
C ASP A 165 -48.05 -27.93 12.50
N ALA A 166 -47.73 -28.28 11.25
CA ALA A 166 -46.37 -28.67 10.86
C ALA A 166 -45.36 -27.55 11.16
N THR A 167 -44.42 -27.83 12.08
CA THR A 167 -43.36 -26.88 12.42
C THR A 167 -42.48 -26.54 11.22
N VAL A 168 -41.86 -25.35 11.25
CA VAL A 168 -40.87 -24.92 10.23
C VAL A 168 -39.76 -25.96 10.07
N TYR A 169 -39.36 -26.61 11.17
CA TYR A 169 -38.33 -27.64 11.17
C TYR A 169 -38.73 -28.87 10.35
N ASN A 170 -39.97 -29.35 10.51
CA ASN A 170 -40.48 -30.48 9.74
C ASN A 170 -40.48 -30.16 8.24
N ILE A 171 -41.07 -29.03 7.85
CA ILE A 171 -41.14 -28.61 6.45
C ILE A 171 -39.74 -28.52 5.83
N LYS A 172 -38.78 -27.94 6.56
CA LYS A 172 -37.38 -27.86 6.11
C LYS A 172 -36.72 -29.24 6.02
N ALA A 173 -37.02 -30.18 6.92
CA ALA A 173 -36.51 -31.55 6.84
C ALA A 173 -37.01 -32.30 5.60
N PHE A 174 -38.29 -32.14 5.26
CA PHE A 174 -38.87 -32.68 4.03
C PHE A 174 -38.26 -32.07 2.78
N ALA A 175 -38.18 -30.73 2.71
CA ALA A 175 -37.57 -30.02 1.59
C ALA A 175 -36.10 -30.40 1.39
N ASN A 176 -35.33 -30.54 2.48
CA ASN A 176 -33.94 -31.02 2.43
C ASN A 176 -33.84 -32.45 1.90
N THR A 177 -34.77 -33.33 2.30
CA THR A 177 -34.79 -34.72 1.81
C THR A 177 -35.02 -34.75 0.30
N TYR A 178 -36.03 -34.03 -0.19
CA TYR A 178 -36.30 -33.92 -1.62
C TYR A 178 -35.13 -33.30 -2.40
N ALA A 179 -34.58 -32.18 -1.91
CA ALA A 179 -33.47 -31.51 -2.55
C ALA A 179 -32.19 -32.37 -2.58
N ASN A 180 -31.90 -33.12 -1.51
CA ASN A 180 -30.76 -34.04 -1.47
C ASN A 180 -30.91 -35.20 -2.45
N ILE A 181 -32.12 -35.76 -2.58
CA ILE A 181 -32.39 -36.81 -3.56
C ILE A 181 -32.19 -36.28 -4.98
N ILE A 182 -32.68 -35.07 -5.28
CA ILE A 182 -32.44 -34.40 -6.56
C ILE A 182 -30.93 -34.19 -6.79
N LYS A 183 -30.19 -33.73 -5.77
CA LYS A 183 -28.74 -33.49 -5.82
C LYS A 183 -27.94 -34.75 -6.16
N VAL A 184 -28.33 -35.90 -5.60
CA VAL A 184 -27.59 -37.16 -5.77
C VAL A 184 -27.94 -37.86 -7.08
N ARG A 185 -29.22 -37.84 -7.47
CA ARG A 185 -29.72 -38.58 -8.64
C ARG A 185 -29.61 -37.82 -9.96
N GLY A 186 -29.50 -36.48 -9.93
CA GLY A 186 -29.08 -35.57 -11.01
C GLY A 186 -29.58 -35.89 -12.42
N ILE A 187 -30.49 -35.08 -12.97
CA ILE A 187 -31.04 -35.30 -14.32
C ILE A 187 -30.19 -34.59 -15.38
N LYS A 188 -29.92 -35.27 -16.50
CA LYS A 188 -29.44 -34.64 -17.74
C LYS A 188 -30.63 -34.43 -18.68
N GLY A 189 -30.89 -33.20 -19.12
CA GLY A 189 -31.93 -32.90 -20.10
C GLY A 189 -33.10 -32.07 -19.56
N ASP A 190 -34.26 -32.15 -20.23
CA ASP A 190 -35.49 -31.41 -19.88
C ASP A 190 -36.19 -32.03 -18.65
N ILE A 191 -36.46 -31.21 -17.64
CA ILE A 191 -37.19 -31.59 -16.41
C ILE A 191 -38.58 -32.19 -16.71
N LYS A 192 -39.24 -31.78 -17.81
CA LYS A 192 -40.53 -32.32 -18.23
C LYS A 192 -40.43 -33.76 -18.76
N GLN A 193 -39.24 -34.17 -19.21
CA GLN A 193 -38.91 -35.52 -19.69
C GLN A 193 -38.10 -36.32 -18.66
N CYS A 194 -38.16 -35.97 -17.38
CA CYS A 194 -37.44 -36.68 -16.32
C CYS A 194 -37.83 -38.17 -16.26
N ASN A 195 -36.88 -39.03 -16.64
CA ASN A 195 -37.03 -40.49 -16.63
C ASN A 195 -36.85 -41.10 -15.23
N ASP A 196 -36.35 -40.35 -14.25
CA ASP A 196 -36.23 -40.82 -12.87
C ASP A 196 -37.55 -40.56 -12.09
N PRO A 197 -38.27 -41.62 -11.68
CA PRO A 197 -39.58 -41.46 -11.04
C PRO A 197 -39.48 -40.85 -9.63
N ILE A 198 -38.41 -41.14 -8.89
CA ILE A 198 -38.18 -40.60 -7.54
C ILE A 198 -37.87 -39.11 -7.64
N THR A 199 -36.95 -38.72 -8.54
CA THR A 199 -36.58 -37.31 -8.70
C THR A 199 -37.76 -36.47 -9.17
N LYS A 200 -38.58 -36.99 -10.09
CA LYS A 200 -39.82 -36.35 -10.54
C LYS A 200 -40.81 -36.17 -9.37
N PHE A 201 -40.95 -37.19 -8.51
CA PHE A 201 -41.78 -37.08 -7.31
C PHE A 201 -41.24 -36.01 -6.35
N CYS A 202 -39.94 -35.97 -6.09
CA CYS A 202 -39.33 -34.95 -5.22
C CYS A 202 -39.49 -33.53 -5.76
N LEU A 203 -39.34 -33.32 -7.08
CA LEU A 203 -39.57 -32.02 -7.72
C LEU A 203 -41.01 -31.55 -7.57
N ASN A 204 -41.98 -32.44 -7.85
CA ASN A 204 -43.39 -32.14 -7.64
C ASN A 204 -43.71 -31.91 -6.15
N GLY A 205 -43.12 -32.70 -5.25
CA GLY A 205 -43.29 -32.52 -3.81
C GLY A 205 -42.79 -31.16 -3.33
N ILE A 206 -41.67 -30.66 -3.85
CA ILE A 206 -41.20 -29.30 -3.55
C ILE A 206 -42.16 -28.25 -4.14
N LYS A 207 -42.63 -28.44 -5.38
CA LYS A 207 -43.64 -27.58 -6.01
C LYS A 207 -44.93 -27.48 -5.17
N ASP A 208 -45.42 -28.62 -4.68
CA ASP A 208 -46.62 -28.70 -3.86
C ASP A 208 -46.42 -28.00 -2.52
N LEU A 209 -45.25 -28.18 -1.88
CA LEU A 209 -44.91 -27.48 -0.64
C LEU A 209 -44.86 -25.96 -0.81
N VAL A 210 -44.29 -25.47 -1.90
CA VAL A 210 -44.27 -24.03 -2.20
C VAL A 210 -45.68 -23.49 -2.47
N SER A 211 -46.49 -24.27 -3.18
CA SER A 211 -47.86 -23.88 -3.54
C SER A 211 -48.77 -23.79 -2.30
N VAL A 212 -48.68 -24.77 -1.39
CA VAL A 212 -49.62 -24.92 -0.26
C VAL A 212 -49.22 -24.11 0.99
N LYS A 213 -47.94 -23.85 1.21
CA LYS A 213 -47.49 -23.14 2.44
C LYS A 213 -47.53 -21.62 2.26
N GLU A 214 -47.89 -20.92 3.35
CA GLU A 214 -48.07 -19.46 3.37
C GLU A 214 -47.09 -18.73 4.30
N LEU A 215 -46.51 -19.41 5.30
CA LEU A 215 -45.63 -18.76 6.27
C LEU A 215 -44.26 -18.41 5.65
N PRO A 216 -43.79 -17.15 5.76
CA PRO A 216 -42.51 -16.70 5.20
C PRO A 216 -41.32 -17.60 5.54
N LYS A 217 -41.19 -17.99 6.82
CA LYS A 217 -40.08 -18.83 7.31
C LYS A 217 -40.12 -20.25 6.72
N GLN A 218 -41.30 -20.77 6.43
CA GLN A 218 -41.46 -22.09 5.82
C GLN A 218 -41.08 -22.03 4.33
N LEU A 219 -41.59 -21.03 3.60
CA LEU A 219 -41.28 -20.82 2.18
C LEU A 219 -39.78 -20.59 1.95
N SER A 220 -39.15 -19.71 2.73
CA SER A 220 -37.70 -19.48 2.66
C SER A 220 -36.90 -20.76 3.00
N GLY A 221 -37.33 -21.54 4.00
CA GLY A 221 -36.69 -22.82 4.34
C GLY A 221 -36.77 -23.87 3.23
N ILE A 222 -37.86 -23.90 2.46
CA ILE A 222 -38.02 -24.78 1.30
C ILE A 222 -37.06 -24.36 0.18
N MET A 223 -37.05 -23.07 -0.18
CA MET A 223 -36.19 -22.53 -1.24
C MET A 223 -34.70 -22.64 -0.90
N GLU A 224 -34.33 -22.43 0.36
CA GLU A 224 -32.95 -22.62 0.85
C GLU A 224 -32.52 -24.08 0.62
N SER A 225 -33.41 -25.04 0.87
CA SER A 225 -33.10 -26.47 0.71
C SER A 225 -32.76 -26.83 -0.74
N LEU A 226 -33.45 -26.24 -1.72
CA LEU A 226 -33.14 -26.40 -3.16
C LEU A 226 -31.77 -25.80 -3.51
N LEU A 227 -31.49 -24.60 -3.02
CA LEU A 227 -30.27 -23.85 -3.34
C LEU A 227 -29.01 -24.39 -2.63
N ARG A 228 -29.14 -25.28 -1.63
CA ARG A 228 -28.00 -25.94 -0.97
C ARG A 228 -27.10 -26.73 -1.91
N CYS A 229 -27.52 -27.05 -3.13
CA CYS A 229 -26.63 -27.62 -4.16
C CYS A 229 -25.45 -26.69 -4.52
N LEU A 230 -25.60 -25.38 -4.30
CA LEU A 230 -24.57 -24.35 -4.45
C LEU A 230 -23.52 -24.38 -3.33
N CYS A 231 -23.77 -25.11 -2.24
CA CYS A 231 -22.85 -25.30 -1.13
C CYS A 231 -22.17 -26.68 -1.17
N ARG A 232 -20.91 -26.73 -0.73
CA ARG A 232 -20.19 -27.97 -0.42
C ARG A 232 -20.79 -28.64 0.82
N ASP A 233 -20.78 -29.97 0.84
CA ASP A 233 -21.26 -30.75 1.98
C ASP A 233 -20.07 -31.12 2.87
N LYS A 234 -19.89 -30.47 4.03
CA LYS A 234 -18.74 -30.75 4.94
C LYS A 234 -18.72 -32.20 5.45
N ASN A 235 -19.86 -32.88 5.45
CA ASN A 235 -20.02 -34.23 6.01
C ASN A 235 -20.01 -35.36 4.95
N ASP A 236 -19.96 -35.04 3.65
CA ASP A 236 -20.03 -36.02 2.56
C ASP A 236 -19.16 -35.60 1.36
N ASP A 237 -17.83 -35.80 1.48
CA ASP A 237 -16.85 -35.54 0.41
C ASP A 237 -17.05 -36.41 -0.85
N ARG A 238 -18.03 -37.33 -0.87
CA ARG A 238 -18.26 -38.27 -1.98
C ARG A 238 -19.05 -37.69 -3.15
N ILE A 239 -19.68 -36.51 -2.99
CA ILE A 239 -20.45 -35.89 -4.08
C ILE A 239 -19.52 -35.02 -4.94
N ALA A 240 -19.08 -35.57 -6.07
CA ALA A 240 -18.26 -34.85 -7.04
C ALA A 240 -18.93 -33.55 -7.55
N GLN A 241 -18.13 -32.50 -7.78
CA GLN A 241 -18.59 -31.20 -8.29
C GLN A 241 -19.48 -31.32 -9.53
N GLY A 242 -19.14 -32.22 -10.47
CA GLY A 242 -19.96 -32.45 -11.67
C GLY A 242 -21.40 -32.89 -11.39
N ARG A 243 -21.67 -33.63 -10.32
CA ARG A 243 -23.05 -34.00 -9.91
C ARG A 243 -23.79 -32.81 -9.30
N ARG A 244 -23.08 -31.96 -8.56
CA ARG A 244 -23.65 -30.71 -8.01
C ARG A 244 -24.04 -29.74 -9.13
N ILE A 245 -23.22 -29.59 -10.17
CA ILE A 245 -23.55 -28.76 -11.35
C ILE A 245 -24.82 -29.28 -12.05
N LEU A 246 -24.97 -30.60 -12.21
CA LEU A 246 -26.21 -31.18 -12.75
C LEU A 246 -27.44 -30.85 -11.88
N ALA A 247 -27.27 -30.90 -10.55
CA ALA A 247 -28.33 -30.51 -9.62
C ALA A 247 -28.68 -29.03 -9.73
N VAL A 248 -27.68 -28.15 -9.87
CA VAL A 248 -27.88 -26.72 -10.10
C VAL A 248 -28.64 -26.47 -11.40
N ASN A 249 -28.32 -27.18 -12.48
CA ASN A 249 -29.08 -27.11 -13.73
C ASN A 249 -30.53 -27.56 -13.57
N THR A 250 -30.78 -28.60 -12.77
CA THR A 250 -32.14 -29.04 -12.44
C THR A 250 -32.90 -27.98 -11.64
N THR A 251 -32.24 -27.36 -10.65
CA THR A 251 -32.79 -26.24 -9.88
C THR A 251 -33.08 -25.03 -10.76
N LYS A 252 -32.19 -24.71 -11.72
CA LYS A 252 -32.37 -23.63 -12.69
C LYS A 252 -33.64 -23.84 -13.53
N GLN A 253 -33.83 -25.05 -14.06
CA GLN A 253 -35.05 -25.41 -14.79
C GLN A 253 -36.29 -25.36 -13.90
N PHE A 254 -36.19 -25.81 -12.64
CA PHE A 254 -37.30 -25.70 -11.69
C PHE A 254 -37.70 -24.24 -11.44
N VAL A 255 -36.72 -23.36 -11.26
CA VAL A 255 -36.94 -21.91 -11.08
C VAL A 255 -37.59 -21.31 -12.33
N GLU A 256 -37.04 -21.59 -13.50
CA GLU A 256 -37.50 -21.06 -14.78
C GLU A 256 -38.93 -21.50 -15.12
N TYR A 257 -39.22 -22.81 -15.03
CA TYR A 257 -40.48 -23.37 -15.53
C TYR A 257 -41.60 -23.44 -14.51
N TYR A 258 -41.29 -23.52 -13.20
CA TYR A 258 -42.30 -23.66 -12.17
C TYR A 258 -42.35 -22.43 -11.26
N LEU A 259 -41.23 -22.04 -10.63
CA LEU A 259 -41.24 -20.98 -9.63
C LEU A 259 -41.63 -19.62 -10.22
N LEU A 260 -41.08 -19.25 -11.38
CA LEU A 260 -41.31 -17.94 -11.98
C LEU A 260 -42.57 -17.88 -12.86
N VAL A 261 -43.16 -19.02 -13.21
CA VAL A 261 -44.29 -19.12 -14.16
C VAL A 261 -45.58 -19.55 -13.49
N GLU A 262 -45.54 -20.52 -12.58
CA GLU A 262 -46.74 -21.16 -12.01
C GLU A 262 -47.05 -20.75 -10.57
N VAL A 263 -46.06 -20.25 -9.81
CA VAL A 263 -46.21 -19.87 -8.39
C VAL A 263 -46.58 -18.39 -8.26
N ASP A 264 -47.36 -18.03 -7.22
CA ASP A 264 -47.71 -16.64 -6.90
C ASP A 264 -46.44 -15.75 -6.85
N PRO A 265 -46.38 -14.65 -7.62
CA PRO A 265 -45.29 -13.67 -7.59
C PRO A 265 -44.90 -13.20 -6.17
N ASN A 266 -45.84 -13.13 -5.24
CA ASN A 266 -45.56 -12.74 -3.85
C ASN A 266 -44.67 -13.76 -3.12
N LYS A 267 -44.83 -15.06 -3.43
CA LYS A 267 -44.01 -16.14 -2.85
C LYS A 267 -42.59 -16.17 -3.44
N SER A 268 -42.42 -15.63 -4.66
CA SER A 268 -41.10 -15.48 -5.29
C SER A 268 -40.17 -14.54 -4.52
N GLN A 269 -40.69 -13.67 -3.66
CA GLN A 269 -39.87 -12.83 -2.81
C GLN A 269 -39.04 -13.64 -1.79
N TYR A 270 -39.57 -14.75 -1.28
CA TYR A 270 -38.86 -15.62 -0.33
C TYR A 270 -37.71 -16.38 -0.98
N PHE A 271 -37.72 -16.52 -2.31
CA PHE A 271 -36.57 -17.04 -3.05
C PHE A 271 -35.35 -16.13 -2.95
N LEU A 272 -35.56 -14.80 -2.94
CA LEU A 272 -34.48 -13.83 -2.70
C LEU A 272 -33.92 -13.96 -1.28
N ASP A 273 -34.79 -14.13 -0.27
CA ASP A 273 -34.35 -14.34 1.12
C ASP A 273 -33.45 -15.59 1.24
N SER A 274 -33.81 -16.66 0.52
CA SER A 274 -33.04 -17.90 0.50
C SER A 274 -31.72 -17.78 -0.25
N LEU A 275 -31.64 -17.00 -1.33
CA LEU A 275 -30.37 -16.67 -1.99
C LEU A 275 -29.40 -15.98 -1.00
N PHE A 276 -29.86 -14.96 -0.27
CA PHE A 276 -29.02 -14.30 0.74
C PHE A 276 -28.61 -15.22 1.89
N SER A 277 -29.47 -16.16 2.28
CA SER A 277 -29.11 -17.21 3.26
C SER A 277 -28.01 -18.14 2.75
N ILE A 278 -27.99 -18.43 1.45
CA ILE A 278 -26.98 -19.31 0.82
C ILE A 278 -25.66 -18.59 0.65
N PHE A 279 -25.69 -17.32 0.22
CA PHE A 279 -24.49 -16.50 0.12
C PHE A 279 -23.77 -16.38 1.48
N GLY A 280 -24.53 -16.40 2.57
CA GLY A 280 -24.02 -16.36 3.95
C GLY A 280 -23.45 -17.66 4.47
N ASN A 281 -23.59 -18.75 3.73
CA ASN A 281 -23.04 -20.03 4.14
C ASN A 281 -21.55 -20.09 3.84
N GLU A 282 -20.77 -20.60 4.80
CA GLU A 282 -19.33 -20.77 4.61
C GLU A 282 -18.99 -21.75 3.50
N ASP A 283 -19.89 -22.68 3.17
CA ASP A 283 -19.63 -23.73 2.18
C ASP A 283 -20.05 -23.35 0.76
N PHE A 284 -20.50 -22.12 0.52
CA PHE A 284 -20.84 -21.65 -0.82
C PHE A 284 -19.59 -21.52 -1.71
N ASP A 285 -19.59 -22.22 -2.85
CA ASP A 285 -18.44 -22.29 -3.77
C ASP A 285 -18.81 -22.24 -5.27
N LEU A 286 -20.07 -22.52 -5.65
CA LEU A 286 -20.55 -22.47 -7.05
C LEU A 286 -21.12 -21.09 -7.41
N VAL A 287 -20.25 -20.08 -7.45
CA VAL A 287 -20.64 -18.67 -7.65
C VAL A 287 -21.13 -18.40 -9.07
N GLU A 288 -20.45 -18.92 -10.09
CA GLU A 288 -20.81 -18.69 -11.51
C GLU A 288 -22.18 -19.29 -11.83
N GLU A 289 -22.45 -20.52 -11.41
CA GLU A 289 -23.73 -21.18 -11.63
C GLU A 289 -24.86 -20.51 -10.83
N CYS A 290 -24.55 -19.91 -9.67
CA CYS A 290 -25.50 -19.09 -8.95
C CYS A 290 -25.92 -17.84 -9.75
N VAL A 291 -24.98 -17.18 -10.44
CA VAL A 291 -25.29 -16.03 -11.30
C VAL A 291 -26.22 -16.44 -12.45
N GLU A 292 -26.08 -17.66 -12.97
CA GLU A 292 -27.01 -18.17 -13.98
C GLU A 292 -28.44 -18.30 -13.46
N ILE A 293 -28.64 -18.73 -12.21
CA ILE A 293 -29.97 -18.78 -11.56
C ILE A 293 -30.50 -17.35 -11.36
N ILE A 294 -29.65 -16.43 -10.88
CA ILE A 294 -30.02 -15.01 -10.69
C ILE A 294 -30.44 -14.36 -12.01
N ASN A 295 -29.80 -14.72 -13.12
CA ASN A 295 -30.11 -14.21 -14.46
C ASN A 295 -31.43 -14.74 -15.04
N LEU A 296 -32.13 -15.65 -14.36
CA LEU A 296 -33.51 -16.03 -14.69
C LEU A 296 -34.55 -15.07 -14.08
N LEU A 297 -34.18 -14.30 -13.06
CA LEU A 297 -35.11 -13.44 -12.33
C LEU A 297 -35.74 -12.39 -13.26
N ASN A 298 -37.03 -12.14 -13.10
CA ASN A 298 -37.69 -11.03 -13.79
C ASN A 298 -37.14 -9.67 -13.32
N GLN A 299 -37.45 -8.60 -14.07
CA GLN A 299 -36.90 -7.27 -13.80
C GLN A 299 -37.18 -6.77 -12.36
N GLN A 300 -38.33 -7.08 -11.79
CA GLN A 300 -38.73 -6.60 -10.47
C GLN A 300 -37.93 -7.29 -9.37
N LEU A 301 -37.81 -8.62 -9.41
CA LEU A 301 -37.04 -9.41 -8.45
C LEU A 301 -35.54 -9.13 -8.57
N TYR A 302 -35.03 -8.93 -9.79
CA TYR A 302 -33.63 -8.57 -10.00
C TYR A 302 -33.29 -7.19 -9.42
N LYS A 303 -34.19 -6.19 -9.59
CA LYS A 303 -34.03 -4.87 -8.94
C LYS A 303 -34.02 -4.99 -7.42
N GLU A 304 -34.90 -5.81 -6.88
CA GLU A 304 -35.01 -6.01 -5.43
C GLU A 304 -33.77 -6.74 -4.86
N LEU A 305 -33.24 -7.74 -5.58
CA LEU A 305 -31.94 -8.35 -5.25
C LEU A 305 -30.85 -7.28 -5.17
N LEU A 306 -30.67 -6.46 -6.20
CA LEU A 306 -29.66 -5.40 -6.22
C LEU A 306 -29.86 -4.36 -5.11
N ARG A 307 -31.10 -4.02 -4.75
CA ARG A 307 -31.39 -3.11 -3.63
C ARG A 307 -30.98 -3.68 -2.28
N ARG A 308 -31.07 -4.99 -2.12
CA ARG A 308 -30.76 -5.69 -0.87
C ARG A 308 -29.27 -5.93 -0.69
N ILE A 309 -28.51 -6.17 -1.77
CA ILE A 309 -27.06 -6.45 -1.73
C ILE A 309 -26.28 -5.42 -0.87
N PRO A 310 -26.47 -4.09 -1.00
CA PRO A 310 -25.83 -3.10 -0.14
C PRO A 310 -26.02 -3.34 1.36
N ASN A 311 -27.23 -3.68 1.80
CA ASN A 311 -27.55 -3.91 3.21
C ASN A 311 -26.75 -5.10 3.78
N TYR A 312 -26.49 -6.12 2.95
CA TYR A 312 -25.72 -7.29 3.37
C TYR A 312 -24.21 -7.06 3.32
N LEU A 313 -23.71 -6.24 2.40
CA LEU A 313 -22.33 -5.74 2.43
C LEU A 313 -22.03 -4.89 3.68
N GLU A 314 -23.06 -4.39 4.37
CA GLU A 314 -22.95 -3.62 5.62
C GLU A 314 -22.91 -4.45 6.90
N SER A 315 -23.28 -5.74 6.85
CA SER A 315 -23.33 -6.63 8.01
C SER A 315 -21.94 -6.83 8.65
N ILE A 316 -21.85 -6.64 9.97
CA ILE A 316 -20.59 -6.62 10.74
C ILE A 316 -20.09 -8.04 11.07
N ASN A 317 -20.95 -9.07 10.95
CA ASN A 317 -20.79 -10.34 11.66
C ASN A 317 -20.18 -11.51 10.86
N HIS A 318 -19.96 -11.40 9.54
CA HIS A 318 -19.32 -12.48 8.78
C HIS A 318 -18.44 -11.96 7.64
N GLU A 319 -17.12 -12.05 7.81
CA GLU A 319 -16.13 -11.69 6.78
C GLU A 319 -16.27 -12.55 5.51
N LYS A 320 -16.54 -13.85 5.68
CA LYS A 320 -16.76 -14.78 4.56
C LYS A 320 -18.02 -14.47 3.76
N TYR A 321 -19.05 -13.95 4.41
CA TYR A 321 -20.28 -13.54 3.75
C TYR A 321 -20.04 -12.34 2.82
N TYR A 322 -19.20 -11.42 3.28
CA TYR A 322 -18.74 -10.29 2.48
C TYR A 322 -17.98 -10.78 1.24
N ASP A 323 -17.00 -11.68 1.41
CA ASP A 323 -16.20 -12.21 0.29
C ASP A 323 -17.09 -12.89 -0.79
N ASN A 324 -18.02 -13.74 -0.38
CA ASN A 324 -18.97 -14.41 -1.28
C ASN A 324 -19.83 -13.42 -2.08
N LEU A 325 -20.32 -12.36 -1.43
CA LEU A 325 -21.11 -11.32 -2.09
C LEU A 325 -20.27 -10.52 -3.11
N MET A 326 -18.99 -10.28 -2.81
CA MET A 326 -18.08 -9.57 -3.71
C MET A 326 -17.79 -10.40 -4.96
N GLU A 327 -17.54 -11.70 -4.80
CA GLU A 327 -17.35 -12.63 -5.92
C GLU A 327 -18.60 -12.73 -6.79
N LEU A 328 -19.78 -12.83 -6.15
CA LEU A 328 -21.05 -12.82 -6.85
C LEU A 328 -21.23 -11.56 -7.72
N ILE A 329 -20.96 -10.38 -7.16
CA ILE A 329 -21.07 -9.11 -7.89
C ILE A 329 -20.13 -9.09 -9.09
N TYR A 330 -18.89 -9.55 -8.95
CA TYR A 330 -17.96 -9.63 -10.08
C TYR A 330 -18.48 -10.54 -11.20
N HIS A 331 -19.00 -11.73 -10.86
CA HIS A 331 -19.57 -12.62 -11.86
C HIS A 331 -20.86 -12.06 -12.49
N MET A 332 -21.66 -11.27 -11.76
CA MET A 332 -22.78 -10.51 -12.32
C MET A 332 -22.32 -9.38 -13.27
N PHE A 333 -21.16 -8.77 -13.05
CA PHE A 333 -20.57 -7.79 -14.00
C PHE A 333 -19.97 -8.47 -15.24
N LYS A 334 -19.37 -9.66 -15.07
CA LYS A 334 -18.80 -10.47 -16.15
C LYS A 334 -19.90 -11.05 -17.05
N ASN A 335 -20.96 -11.58 -16.44
CA ASN A 335 -22.11 -12.20 -17.09
C ASN A 335 -23.39 -11.44 -16.73
N PRO A 336 -23.59 -10.22 -17.26
CA PRO A 336 -24.76 -9.41 -16.93
C PRO A 336 -26.05 -10.09 -17.41
N HIS A 337 -27.15 -9.71 -16.76
CA HIS A 337 -28.48 -10.18 -17.12
C HIS A 337 -28.75 -10.00 -18.62
N PRO A 338 -29.28 -11.02 -19.34
CA PRO A 338 -29.38 -11.02 -20.81
C PRO A 338 -30.29 -9.91 -21.37
N LYS A 339 -31.28 -9.46 -20.58
CA LYS A 339 -32.13 -8.31 -20.93
C LYS A 339 -31.48 -7.00 -20.46
N LYS A 340 -31.33 -6.03 -21.37
CA LYS A 340 -30.86 -4.67 -21.05
C LYS A 340 -31.99 -3.84 -20.41
N PHE A 341 -31.76 -3.32 -19.21
CA PHE A 341 -32.73 -2.51 -18.49
C PHE A 341 -32.11 -1.17 -18.06
N PRO A 342 -32.55 -0.01 -18.60
CA PRO A 342 -31.90 1.29 -18.36
C PRO A 342 -31.82 1.72 -16.88
N LYS A 343 -32.77 1.29 -16.04
CA LYS A 343 -32.81 1.63 -14.61
C LYS A 343 -31.93 0.72 -13.73
N LEU A 344 -31.29 -0.32 -14.29
CA LEU A 344 -30.39 -1.19 -13.53
C LEU A 344 -29.00 -0.58 -13.37
N ASP A 345 -28.54 0.23 -14.31
CA ASP A 345 -27.24 0.89 -14.26
C ASP A 345 -27.06 1.68 -12.94
N VAL A 346 -28.11 2.36 -12.49
CA VAL A 346 -28.14 3.09 -11.20
C VAL A 346 -28.01 2.17 -9.99
N LEU A 347 -28.63 0.98 -10.03
CA LEU A 347 -28.56 0.02 -8.93
C LEU A 347 -27.20 -0.67 -8.88
N PHE A 348 -26.60 -0.98 -10.04
CA PHE A 348 -25.23 -1.47 -10.12
C PHE A 348 -24.22 -0.42 -9.66
N LEU A 349 -24.44 0.85 -10.00
CA LEU A 349 -23.70 1.98 -9.43
C LEU A 349 -23.79 1.96 -7.90
N LEU A 350 -24.98 1.79 -7.31
CA LEU A 350 -25.12 1.71 -5.84
C LEU A 350 -24.38 0.51 -5.24
N CYS A 351 -24.44 -0.68 -5.86
CA CYS A 351 -23.66 -1.84 -5.40
C CYS A 351 -22.16 -1.56 -5.46
N PHE A 352 -21.68 -0.99 -6.57
CA PHE A 352 -20.28 -0.62 -6.75
C PHE A 352 -19.86 0.49 -5.78
N LYS A 353 -20.75 1.45 -5.46
CA LYS A 353 -20.56 2.45 -4.40
C LYS A 353 -20.28 1.78 -3.06
N SER A 354 -21.10 0.80 -2.68
CA SER A 354 -20.96 0.10 -1.40
C SER A 354 -19.62 -0.63 -1.31
N ILE A 355 -19.16 -1.24 -2.41
CA ILE A 355 -17.83 -1.83 -2.51
C ILE A 355 -16.73 -0.77 -2.31
N LEU A 356 -16.84 0.37 -2.99
CA LEU A 356 -15.89 1.48 -2.90
C LEU A 356 -15.85 2.11 -1.50
N ILE A 357 -17.00 2.31 -0.85
CA ILE A 357 -17.07 2.82 0.53
C ILE A 357 -16.35 1.86 1.49
N LYS A 358 -16.46 0.54 1.28
CA LYS A 358 -15.75 -0.45 2.10
C LYS A 358 -14.24 -0.44 1.84
N PHE A 359 -13.82 -0.15 0.62
CA PHE A 359 -12.44 0.19 0.30
C PHE A 359 -11.94 1.43 1.10
N LEU A 360 -12.79 2.41 1.37
CA LEU A 360 -12.46 3.59 2.21
C LEU A 360 -12.43 3.27 3.73
N ASN A 361 -12.78 2.06 4.16
CA ASN A 361 -12.99 1.71 5.58
C ASN A 361 -11.70 1.24 6.29
N LYS A 362 -11.64 1.35 7.63
CA LYS A 362 -10.42 1.13 8.45
C LYS A 362 -10.01 -0.35 8.62
N LYS A 363 -10.91 -1.32 8.39
CA LYS A 363 -10.57 -2.76 8.50
C LYS A 363 -9.74 -3.20 7.29
N LYS A 364 -8.42 -3.30 7.47
CA LYS A 364 -7.41 -3.58 6.41
C LYS A 364 -7.79 -4.75 5.48
N LEU A 365 -8.20 -5.89 6.04
CA LEU A 365 -8.50 -7.09 5.25
C LEU A 365 -9.67 -6.90 4.28
N LEU A 366 -10.75 -6.26 4.74
CA LEU A 366 -11.92 -5.93 3.92
C LEU A 366 -11.55 -4.95 2.80
N ALA A 367 -10.73 -3.94 3.11
CA ALA A 367 -10.25 -2.99 2.11
C ALA A 367 -9.41 -3.69 1.02
N TYR A 368 -8.57 -4.66 1.38
CA TYR A 368 -7.78 -5.44 0.41
C TYR A 368 -8.64 -6.32 -0.49
N ARG A 369 -9.64 -7.02 0.06
CA ARG A 369 -10.57 -7.82 -0.74
C ARG A 369 -11.41 -6.95 -1.68
N SER A 370 -11.87 -5.80 -1.18
CA SER A 370 -12.57 -4.80 -2.00
C SER A 370 -11.73 -4.36 -3.19
N MET A 371 -10.46 -4.05 -2.94
CA MET A 371 -9.50 -3.59 -3.94
C MET A 371 -9.19 -4.65 -4.99
N GLU A 372 -8.97 -5.90 -4.58
CA GLU A 372 -8.79 -7.01 -5.52
C GLU A 372 -10.00 -7.14 -6.44
N MET A 373 -11.21 -7.06 -5.88
CA MET A 373 -12.44 -7.19 -6.63
C MET A 373 -12.67 -6.03 -7.61
N VAL A 374 -12.49 -4.78 -7.15
CA VAL A 374 -12.58 -3.60 -8.01
C VAL A 374 -11.53 -3.66 -9.13
N GLY A 375 -10.30 -4.07 -8.81
CA GLY A 375 -9.24 -4.27 -9.81
C GLY A 375 -9.58 -5.35 -10.84
N LYS A 376 -10.22 -6.45 -10.43
CA LYS A 376 -10.74 -7.49 -11.35
C LYS A 376 -11.89 -6.98 -12.21
N ILE A 377 -12.82 -6.22 -11.64
CA ILE A 377 -13.94 -5.60 -12.37
C ILE A 377 -13.39 -4.64 -13.44
N CYS A 378 -12.42 -3.79 -13.11
CA CYS A 378 -11.82 -2.83 -14.04
C CYS A 378 -11.03 -3.46 -15.20
N LEU A 379 -10.77 -4.78 -15.17
CA LEU A 379 -10.17 -5.55 -16.26
C LEU A 379 -11.20 -6.18 -17.21
N LEU A 380 -12.50 -6.06 -16.91
CA LEU A 380 -13.55 -6.61 -17.77
C LEU A 380 -13.63 -5.80 -19.07
N ASN A 381 -13.03 -6.32 -20.13
CA ASN A 381 -13.11 -5.74 -21.46
C ASN A 381 -14.57 -5.75 -21.96
N ASN A 382 -14.99 -4.65 -22.60
CA ASN A 382 -16.31 -4.50 -23.24
C ASN A 382 -17.53 -4.57 -22.30
N SER A 383 -17.38 -4.25 -21.00
CA SER A 383 -18.52 -4.12 -20.11
C SER A 383 -19.26 -2.81 -20.36
N TYR A 384 -20.41 -2.87 -21.03
CA TYR A 384 -21.31 -1.73 -21.22
C TYR A 384 -21.61 -0.99 -19.90
N MET A 385 -21.68 -1.73 -18.79
CA MET A 385 -21.93 -1.12 -17.48
C MET A 385 -20.75 -0.30 -16.95
N LEU A 386 -19.50 -0.73 -17.17
CA LEU A 386 -18.34 0.07 -16.79
C LEU A 386 -18.24 1.35 -17.63
N ASP A 387 -18.55 1.28 -18.92
CA ASP A 387 -18.59 2.47 -19.77
C ASP A 387 -19.67 3.46 -19.30
N SER A 388 -20.86 3.00 -18.90
CA SER A 388 -21.89 3.84 -18.28
C SER A 388 -21.42 4.51 -16.98
N ILE A 389 -20.68 3.78 -16.12
CA ILE A 389 -20.12 4.33 -14.88
C ILE A 389 -19.12 5.44 -15.20
N PHE A 390 -18.11 5.17 -16.04
CA PHE A 390 -17.07 6.15 -16.34
C PHE A 390 -17.58 7.34 -17.14
N LYS A 391 -18.64 7.17 -17.95
CA LYS A 391 -19.34 8.28 -18.58
C LYS A 391 -19.93 9.23 -17.54
N LEU A 392 -20.64 8.70 -16.54
CA LEU A 392 -21.16 9.51 -15.43
C LEU A 392 -20.05 10.17 -14.62
N VAL A 393 -18.90 9.51 -14.45
CA VAL A 393 -17.73 10.09 -13.76
C VAL A 393 -17.19 11.29 -14.52
N ASN A 394 -17.13 11.24 -15.86
CA ASN A 394 -16.71 12.39 -16.66
C ASN A 394 -17.73 13.54 -16.62
N GLU A 395 -19.02 13.22 -16.54
CA GLU A 395 -20.09 14.23 -16.45
C GLU A 395 -20.15 14.90 -15.07
N THR A 396 -19.80 14.18 -13.99
CA THR A 396 -19.99 14.64 -12.60
C THR A 396 -18.70 14.89 -11.83
N GLU A 397 -17.55 14.51 -12.38
CA GLU A 397 -16.25 14.43 -11.70
C GLU A 397 -16.24 13.57 -10.43
N GLN A 398 -17.29 12.77 -10.22
CA GLN A 398 -17.49 11.95 -9.04
C GLN A 398 -17.52 10.47 -9.39
N PHE A 399 -16.75 9.69 -8.66
CA PHE A 399 -16.82 8.24 -8.72
C PHE A 399 -17.95 7.74 -7.83
N VAL A 400 -19.14 7.60 -8.41
CA VAL A 400 -20.33 7.09 -7.71
C VAL A 400 -20.73 7.96 -6.52
N ASN A 401 -20.75 9.29 -6.74
CA ASN A 401 -20.96 10.33 -5.71
C ASN A 401 -19.86 10.43 -4.65
N LEU A 402 -18.69 9.83 -4.88
CA LEU A 402 -17.48 10.07 -4.10
C LEU A 402 -16.52 10.92 -4.92
N ASP A 403 -15.89 11.88 -4.27
CA ASP A 403 -14.81 12.66 -4.89
C ASP A 403 -13.64 11.74 -5.31
N LEU A 404 -13.19 11.87 -6.55
CA LEU A 404 -12.09 11.07 -7.12
C LEU A 404 -10.80 11.20 -6.28
N ASN A 405 -10.53 12.39 -5.76
CA ASN A 405 -9.34 12.62 -4.93
C ASN A 405 -9.40 11.84 -3.61
N SER A 406 -10.59 11.69 -3.04
CA SER A 406 -10.83 10.88 -1.85
C SER A 406 -10.56 9.39 -2.11
N VAL A 407 -10.91 8.90 -3.30
CA VAL A 407 -10.58 7.52 -3.72
C VAL A 407 -9.07 7.33 -3.81
N PHE A 408 -8.35 8.24 -4.47
CA PHE A 408 -6.89 8.16 -4.55
C PHE A 408 -6.20 8.27 -3.20
N LYS A 409 -6.62 9.19 -2.33
CA LYS A 409 -6.08 9.33 -0.97
C LYS A 409 -6.22 8.03 -0.19
N ALA A 410 -7.33 7.30 -0.34
CA ALA A 410 -7.49 6.00 0.28
C ALA A 410 -6.58 4.93 -0.35
N MET A 411 -6.39 4.91 -1.68
CA MET A 411 -5.47 3.97 -2.34
C MET A 411 -4.03 4.20 -1.83
N ILE A 412 -3.62 5.48 -1.77
CA ILE A 412 -2.32 5.91 -1.25
C ILE A 412 -2.15 5.51 0.21
N LYS A 413 -3.18 5.72 1.05
CA LYS A 413 -3.14 5.33 2.47
C LYS A 413 -2.93 3.83 2.66
N LEU A 414 -3.57 3.01 1.82
CA LEU A 414 -3.40 1.56 1.84
C LEU A 414 -1.99 1.16 1.37
N LEU A 415 -1.49 1.73 0.27
CA LEU A 415 -0.15 1.45 -0.25
C LEU A 415 1.00 1.88 0.68
N LYS A 416 0.75 2.78 1.63
CA LYS A 416 1.71 3.14 2.68
C LYS A 416 1.85 2.07 3.77
N ASP A 417 0.97 1.06 3.81
CA ASP A 417 1.04 -0.02 4.79
C ASP A 417 2.07 -1.08 4.35
N PRO A 418 3.15 -1.34 5.13
CA PRO A 418 4.26 -2.21 4.73
C PRO A 418 3.87 -3.66 4.40
N TYR A 419 2.69 -4.12 4.83
CA TYR A 419 2.16 -5.46 4.52
C TYR A 419 1.49 -5.57 3.14
N THR A 420 1.50 -4.51 2.32
CA THR A 420 0.80 -4.45 1.02
C THR A 420 1.63 -4.78 -0.21
N ALA A 421 2.95 -4.87 -0.08
CA ALA A 421 3.89 -5.03 -1.20
C ALA A 421 3.93 -6.45 -1.82
N THR A 422 2.80 -7.15 -1.94
CA THR A 422 2.74 -8.38 -2.76
C THR A 422 2.51 -8.02 -4.23
N PRO A 423 3.27 -8.58 -5.20
CA PRO A 423 3.17 -8.23 -6.63
C PRO A 423 1.75 -8.30 -7.20
N THR A 424 0.95 -9.29 -6.80
CA THR A 424 -0.43 -9.47 -7.27
C THR A 424 -1.35 -8.32 -6.86
N ARG A 425 -1.21 -7.81 -5.64
CA ARG A 425 -2.02 -6.68 -5.12
C ARG A 425 -1.68 -5.38 -5.82
N VAL A 426 -0.39 -5.16 -6.07
CA VAL A 426 0.12 -4.02 -6.85
C VAL A 426 -0.46 -4.01 -8.26
N LYS A 427 -0.53 -5.17 -8.91
CA LYS A 427 -1.15 -5.34 -10.24
C LYS A 427 -2.62 -4.92 -10.26
N HIS A 428 -3.43 -5.37 -9.31
CA HIS A 428 -4.84 -4.98 -9.23
C HIS A 428 -5.05 -3.48 -8.96
N LEU A 429 -4.24 -2.90 -8.08
CA LEU A 429 -4.25 -1.46 -7.82
C LEU A 429 -3.86 -0.64 -9.05
N LEU A 430 -2.83 -1.08 -9.76
CA LEU A 430 -2.41 -0.43 -10.99
C LEU A 430 -3.49 -0.50 -12.05
N ASN A 431 -4.16 -1.64 -12.21
CA ASN A 431 -5.26 -1.78 -13.17
C ASN A 431 -6.41 -0.84 -12.83
N PHE A 432 -6.79 -0.77 -11.55
CA PHE A 432 -7.83 0.15 -11.10
C PHE A 432 -7.45 1.61 -11.36
N ALA A 433 -6.25 2.03 -10.95
CA ALA A 433 -5.74 3.38 -11.18
C ALA A 433 -5.65 3.70 -12.68
N SER A 434 -5.14 2.77 -13.48
CA SER A 434 -4.97 2.93 -14.94
C SER A 434 -6.30 3.12 -15.64
N THR A 435 -7.33 2.34 -15.29
CA THR A 435 -8.66 2.48 -15.88
C THR A 435 -9.27 3.83 -15.55
N ILE A 436 -9.16 4.30 -14.31
CA ILE A 436 -9.58 5.66 -13.93
C ILE A 436 -8.82 6.69 -14.78
N LEU A 437 -7.49 6.69 -14.71
CA LEU A 437 -6.63 7.67 -15.39
C LEU A 437 -6.82 7.71 -16.92
N ARG A 438 -7.14 6.58 -17.55
CA ARG A 438 -7.44 6.53 -18.99
C ARG A 438 -8.82 7.13 -19.30
N LYS A 439 -9.82 6.75 -18.52
CA LYS A 439 -11.24 7.07 -18.79
C LYS A 439 -11.64 8.47 -18.29
N THR A 440 -10.90 9.07 -17.36
CA THR A 440 -11.20 10.40 -16.82
C THR A 440 -10.31 11.53 -17.34
N ASP A 441 -10.89 12.71 -17.53
CA ASP A 441 -10.20 13.89 -18.07
C ASP A 441 -9.71 14.85 -16.97
N HIS A 442 -10.47 14.96 -15.88
CA HIS A 442 -10.17 15.81 -14.73
C HIS A 442 -9.65 14.96 -13.57
N VAL A 443 -8.34 15.03 -13.33
CA VAL A 443 -7.65 14.21 -12.34
C VAL A 443 -6.51 15.02 -11.69
N ASP A 444 -6.39 14.96 -10.37
CA ASP A 444 -5.28 15.56 -9.62
C ASP A 444 -3.96 14.84 -9.97
N GLN A 445 -3.05 15.58 -10.61
CA GLN A 445 -1.79 15.04 -11.11
C GLN A 445 -0.83 14.65 -9.99
N GLY A 446 -0.82 15.40 -8.88
CA GLY A 446 0.05 15.15 -7.72
C GLY A 446 -0.34 13.87 -6.99
N LEU A 447 -1.63 13.67 -6.72
CA LEU A 447 -2.16 12.44 -6.12
C LEU A 447 -1.94 11.24 -7.03
N SER A 448 -2.19 11.40 -8.33
CA SER A 448 -2.01 10.33 -9.32
C SER A 448 -0.54 9.92 -9.44
N SER A 449 0.37 10.89 -9.46
CA SER A 449 1.82 10.67 -9.45
C SER A 449 2.27 9.92 -8.20
N GLN A 450 1.80 10.36 -7.01
CA GLN A 450 2.08 9.67 -5.75
C GLN A 450 1.55 8.23 -5.75
N LEU A 451 0.35 8.01 -6.29
CA LEU A 451 -0.25 6.68 -6.39
C LEU A 451 0.61 5.74 -7.26
N ILE A 452 0.96 6.15 -8.47
CA ILE A 452 1.79 5.35 -9.39
C ILE A 452 3.17 5.06 -8.76
N HIS A 453 3.79 6.06 -8.13
CA HIS A 453 5.06 5.88 -7.44
C HIS A 453 4.98 4.83 -6.33
N LEU A 454 3.94 4.90 -5.48
CA LEU A 454 3.75 3.96 -4.37
C LEU A 454 3.46 2.55 -4.85
N ILE A 455 2.65 2.39 -5.91
CA ILE A 455 2.40 1.10 -6.56
C ILE A 455 3.74 0.45 -6.96
N CYS A 456 4.68 1.22 -7.50
CA CYS A 456 5.94 0.69 -8.04
C CYS A 456 7.14 0.85 -7.09
N LYS A 457 6.93 1.26 -5.83
CA LYS A 457 8.00 1.63 -4.90
C LYS A 457 8.93 0.46 -4.57
N ASP A 458 8.37 -0.72 -4.31
CA ASP A 458 9.13 -1.89 -3.85
C ASP A 458 9.31 -2.95 -4.95
N GLY A 459 8.91 -2.64 -6.20
CA GLY A 459 9.07 -3.57 -7.31
C GLY A 459 10.51 -3.64 -7.84
N CYS A 460 10.89 -4.83 -8.30
CA CYS A 460 12.10 -5.09 -9.08
C CYS A 460 11.72 -5.32 -10.55
N PRO A 461 12.69 -5.31 -11.50
CA PRO A 461 12.37 -5.51 -12.90
C PRO A 461 11.63 -6.83 -13.17
N TYR A 462 11.99 -7.89 -12.46
CA TYR A 462 11.28 -9.18 -12.54
C TYR A 462 9.80 -9.06 -12.16
N SER A 463 9.47 -8.38 -11.06
CA SER A 463 8.08 -8.26 -10.59
C SER A 463 7.25 -7.24 -11.36
N ILE A 464 7.88 -6.21 -11.95
CA ILE A 464 7.19 -5.19 -12.75
C ILE A 464 7.09 -5.56 -14.23
N LYS A 465 7.88 -6.51 -14.75
CA LYS A 465 7.90 -6.87 -16.18
C LYS A 465 6.52 -7.12 -16.78
N GLU A 466 5.64 -7.82 -16.07
CA GLU A 466 4.27 -8.08 -16.54
C GLU A 466 3.38 -6.83 -16.65
N LEU A 467 3.75 -5.76 -15.94
CA LEU A 467 3.04 -4.48 -15.92
C LEU A 467 3.57 -3.50 -16.97
N LEU A 468 4.68 -3.83 -17.67
CA LEU A 468 5.30 -2.93 -18.63
C LEU A 468 4.35 -2.51 -19.75
N LYS A 469 3.60 -3.45 -20.33
CA LYS A 469 2.62 -3.15 -21.40
C LYS A 469 1.48 -2.24 -20.89
N PRO A 470 0.77 -2.57 -19.79
CA PRO A 470 -0.23 -1.67 -19.20
C PRO A 470 0.30 -0.27 -18.87
N LEU A 471 1.53 -0.17 -18.34
CA LEU A 471 2.18 1.11 -18.03
C LEU A 471 2.54 1.89 -19.29
N HIS A 472 3.01 1.23 -20.35
CA HIS A 472 3.33 1.87 -21.62
C HIS A 472 2.09 2.48 -22.26
N GLU A 473 1.00 1.70 -22.34
CA GLU A 473 -0.28 2.19 -22.84
C GLU A 473 -0.81 3.37 -22.00
N LEU A 474 -0.67 3.30 -20.68
CA LEU A 474 -1.07 4.40 -19.79
C LEU A 474 -0.20 5.65 -20.02
N TYR A 475 1.12 5.48 -20.14
CA TYR A 475 2.08 6.55 -20.39
C TYR A 475 1.76 7.31 -21.68
N VAL A 476 1.57 6.58 -22.78
CA VAL A 476 1.26 7.16 -24.09
C VAL A 476 -0.06 7.94 -24.02
N HIS A 477 -1.09 7.35 -23.42
CA HIS A 477 -2.41 7.99 -23.28
C HIS A 477 -2.35 9.28 -22.44
N LEU A 478 -1.63 9.25 -21.31
CA LEU A 478 -1.47 10.42 -20.45
C LEU A 478 -0.59 11.51 -21.06
N SER A 479 0.41 11.12 -21.84
CA SER A 479 1.26 12.06 -22.60
C SER A 479 0.44 12.79 -23.66
N ASN A 480 -0.43 12.08 -24.38
CA ASN A 480 -1.35 12.69 -25.36
C ASN A 480 -2.38 13.63 -24.70
N LYS A 481 -2.78 13.36 -23.45
CA LYS A 481 -3.63 14.25 -22.63
C LYS A 481 -2.87 15.41 -21.97
N CYS A 482 -1.57 15.58 -22.25
CA CYS A 482 -0.69 16.59 -21.64
C CYS A 482 -0.66 16.54 -20.09
N LYS A 483 -0.77 15.34 -19.49
CA LYS A 483 -0.68 15.14 -18.03
C LYS A 483 0.77 14.86 -17.61
N LEU A 484 1.58 15.92 -17.58
CA LEU A 484 3.04 15.82 -17.45
C LEU A 484 3.47 15.11 -16.15
N GLU A 485 2.97 15.48 -14.97
CA GLU A 485 3.50 14.94 -13.70
C GLU A 485 3.29 13.42 -13.56
N VAL A 486 2.14 12.92 -14.00
CA VAL A 486 1.82 11.48 -13.95
C VAL A 486 2.63 10.71 -14.99
N SER A 487 2.83 11.30 -16.17
CA SER A 487 3.68 10.72 -17.22
C SER A 487 5.14 10.64 -16.76
N THR A 488 5.64 11.67 -16.07
CA THR A 488 6.95 11.70 -15.40
C THR A 488 7.05 10.61 -14.34
N ALA A 489 6.02 10.39 -13.53
CA ALA A 489 6.02 9.33 -12.53
C ALA A 489 6.16 7.93 -13.16
N ILE A 490 5.44 7.67 -14.26
CA ILE A 490 5.56 6.40 -14.99
C ILE A 490 6.95 6.26 -15.62
N MET A 491 7.48 7.34 -16.22
CA MET A 491 8.83 7.33 -16.79
C MET A 491 9.90 7.06 -15.72
N ARG A 492 9.77 7.63 -14.52
CA ARG A 492 10.64 7.32 -13.37
C ARG A 492 10.59 5.84 -12.99
N VAL A 493 9.44 5.18 -13.11
CA VAL A 493 9.34 3.72 -12.91
C VAL A 493 10.12 2.98 -13.98
N PHE A 494 9.94 3.32 -15.26
CA PHE A 494 10.69 2.69 -16.36
C PHE A 494 12.20 2.84 -16.18
N VAL A 495 12.67 4.06 -15.90
CA VAL A 495 14.10 4.36 -15.69
C VAL A 495 14.62 3.61 -14.46
N LYS A 496 13.90 3.62 -13.33
CA LYS A 496 14.30 2.86 -12.14
C LYS A 496 14.46 1.36 -12.43
N MET A 497 13.53 0.76 -13.19
CA MET A 497 13.62 -0.65 -13.56
C MET A 497 14.76 -0.92 -14.55
N ALA A 498 14.97 -0.04 -15.53
CA ALA A 498 16.06 -0.11 -16.49
C ALA A 498 17.45 0.02 -15.82
N MET A 499 17.54 0.82 -14.76
CA MET A 499 18.80 1.06 -14.05
C MET A 499 19.15 0.00 -13.02
N HIS A 500 18.24 -0.92 -12.70
CA HIS A 500 18.45 -2.00 -11.74
C HIS A 500 19.54 -3.00 -12.19
N MET A 501 20.13 -3.71 -11.24
CA MET A 501 21.20 -4.71 -11.47
C MET A 501 20.69 -6.08 -11.96
N ASP A 502 19.38 -6.25 -12.13
CA ASP A 502 18.76 -7.53 -12.49
C ASP A 502 18.84 -7.74 -14.01
N ALA A 503 19.11 -8.96 -14.49
CA ALA A 503 19.14 -9.27 -15.92
C ALA A 503 17.84 -8.87 -16.66
N THR A 504 16.71 -8.90 -15.96
CA THR A 504 15.39 -8.50 -16.46
C THR A 504 15.28 -7.00 -16.73
N ALA A 505 16.19 -6.17 -16.18
CA ALA A 505 16.27 -4.74 -16.47
C ALA A 505 16.49 -4.46 -17.98
N SER A 506 17.14 -5.38 -18.69
CA SER A 506 17.35 -5.30 -20.15
C SER A 506 16.06 -5.10 -20.95
N VAL A 507 14.93 -5.66 -20.49
CA VAL A 507 13.62 -5.50 -21.14
C VAL A 507 13.16 -4.04 -21.07
N PHE A 508 13.38 -3.38 -19.93
CA PHE A 508 13.02 -1.97 -19.73
C PHE A 508 13.99 -1.03 -20.45
N LEU A 509 15.29 -1.36 -20.46
CA LEU A 509 16.30 -0.63 -21.25
C LEU A 509 15.94 -0.65 -22.74
N HIS A 510 15.67 -1.84 -23.29
CA HIS A 510 15.27 -1.98 -24.69
C HIS A 510 13.96 -1.26 -24.98
N HIS A 511 12.97 -1.34 -24.08
CA HIS A 511 11.70 -0.61 -24.21
C HIS A 511 11.92 0.90 -24.30
N LEU A 512 12.68 1.49 -23.36
CA LEU A 512 12.95 2.92 -23.36
C LEU A 512 13.71 3.35 -24.61
N TYR A 513 14.77 2.63 -24.97
CA TYR A 513 15.59 2.96 -26.13
C TYR A 513 14.77 2.88 -27.44
N LYS A 514 14.09 1.75 -27.67
CA LYS A 514 13.31 1.52 -28.89
C LYS A 514 12.31 2.63 -29.15
N TYR A 515 11.56 3.07 -28.14
CA TYR A 515 10.52 4.09 -28.33
C TYR A 515 11.04 5.53 -28.30
N CYS A 516 12.32 5.75 -27.99
CA CYS A 516 12.99 7.04 -28.22
C CYS A 516 13.44 7.24 -29.67
N VAL A 517 13.68 6.14 -30.40
CA VAL A 517 14.18 6.17 -31.79
C VAL A 517 13.06 5.86 -32.78
N SER A 518 12.16 4.94 -32.43
CA SER A 518 11.08 4.46 -33.29
C SER A 518 9.68 4.83 -32.75
N PRO A 519 8.67 4.96 -33.63
CA PRO A 519 7.29 5.18 -33.20
C PRO A 519 6.75 3.99 -32.37
N SER A 520 5.88 4.29 -31.40
CA SER A 520 5.14 3.28 -30.65
C SER A 520 3.74 3.07 -31.25
N ILE A 521 3.24 1.82 -31.24
CA ILE A 521 1.88 1.49 -31.70
C ILE A 521 1.06 1.00 -30.50
N VAL A 522 0.01 1.75 -30.15
CA VAL A 522 -0.90 1.45 -29.05
C VAL A 522 -2.32 1.40 -29.57
N ASN A 523 -3.01 0.26 -29.39
CA ASN A 523 -4.40 0.06 -29.84
C ASN A 523 -4.68 0.41 -31.33
N GLY A 524 -3.66 0.28 -32.20
CA GLY A 524 -3.76 0.60 -33.63
C GLY A 524 -3.39 2.05 -33.99
N GLU A 525 -3.13 2.91 -33.01
CA GLU A 525 -2.66 4.29 -33.22
C GLU A 525 -1.13 4.36 -33.14
N THR A 526 -0.52 5.19 -34.00
CA THR A 526 0.94 5.38 -34.07
C THR A 526 1.34 6.68 -33.39
N HIS A 527 2.26 6.61 -32.42
CA HIS A 527 2.76 7.75 -31.66
C HIS A 527 4.26 7.94 -31.91
N GLY A 528 4.66 9.15 -32.29
CA GLY A 528 6.03 9.46 -32.66
C GLY A 528 7.03 9.37 -31.49
N PRO A 529 8.34 9.28 -31.78
CA PRO A 529 9.39 9.15 -30.75
C PRO A 529 9.46 10.32 -29.77
N HIS A 530 8.95 11.50 -30.15
CA HIS A 530 8.91 12.71 -29.30
C HIS A 530 8.13 12.48 -28.00
N VAL A 531 7.17 11.54 -28.00
CA VAL A 531 6.38 11.19 -26.80
C VAL A 531 7.28 10.65 -25.70
N TYR A 532 8.37 9.94 -26.04
CA TYR A 532 9.36 9.45 -25.09
C TYR A 532 10.52 10.43 -24.92
N SER A 533 11.09 10.90 -26.03
CA SER A 533 12.35 11.65 -26.00
C SER A 533 12.24 13.00 -25.27
N ASN A 534 11.14 13.75 -25.43
CA ASN A 534 11.00 15.05 -24.77
C ASN A 534 11.04 14.95 -23.23
N LEU A 535 10.52 13.85 -22.68
CA LEU A 535 10.49 13.67 -21.24
C LEU A 535 11.76 12.98 -20.73
N LEU A 536 12.22 11.92 -21.42
CA LEU A 536 13.38 11.15 -20.99
C LEU A 536 14.67 11.98 -21.05
N PHE A 537 14.79 12.91 -22.00
CA PHE A 537 15.95 13.79 -22.18
C PHE A 537 15.77 15.18 -21.55
N SER A 538 14.87 15.30 -20.57
CA SER A 538 14.72 16.51 -19.75
C SER A 538 15.63 16.46 -18.52
N ASP A 539 15.77 17.59 -17.82
CA ASP A 539 16.56 17.71 -16.58
C ASP A 539 16.04 16.83 -15.43
N GLU A 540 14.88 16.18 -15.58
CA GLU A 540 14.29 15.24 -14.62
C GLU A 540 14.99 13.88 -14.55
N PHE A 541 15.82 13.54 -15.55
CA PHE A 541 16.43 12.21 -15.68
C PHE A 541 17.92 12.27 -16.04
N ASP A 542 18.71 11.36 -15.46
CA ASP A 542 20.10 11.13 -15.87
C ASP A 542 20.15 10.22 -17.12
N TYR A 543 19.82 10.82 -18.26
CA TYR A 543 19.73 10.11 -19.54
C TYR A 543 21.09 9.62 -20.06
N LYS A 544 22.20 10.26 -19.67
CA LYS A 544 23.56 9.85 -20.07
C LYS A 544 23.90 8.49 -19.50
N LEU A 545 23.64 8.31 -18.22
CA LEU A 545 23.84 7.03 -17.54
C LEU A 545 22.98 5.91 -18.14
N LEU A 546 21.74 6.24 -18.52
CA LEU A 546 20.82 5.30 -19.18
C LEU A 546 21.34 4.87 -20.56
N LEU A 547 21.73 5.82 -21.42
CA LEU A 547 22.24 5.52 -22.75
C LEU A 547 23.57 4.75 -22.72
N GLY A 548 24.43 5.01 -21.74
CA GLY A 548 25.63 4.20 -21.50
C GLY A 548 25.35 2.72 -21.21
N LYS A 549 24.13 2.36 -20.75
CA LYS A 549 23.69 0.96 -20.65
C LYS A 549 23.08 0.41 -21.94
N CYS A 550 22.70 1.28 -22.87
CA CYS A 550 22.08 0.93 -24.14
C CYS A 550 23.06 0.79 -25.30
N VAL A 551 24.38 0.94 -25.08
CA VAL A 551 25.41 0.95 -26.13
C VAL A 551 25.27 -0.18 -27.14
N ASN A 552 24.95 -1.40 -26.68
CA ASN A 552 24.81 -2.57 -27.55
C ASN A 552 23.56 -2.55 -28.44
N PHE A 553 22.63 -1.60 -28.23
CA PHE A 553 21.42 -1.41 -29.04
C PHE A 553 21.55 -0.25 -30.03
N ILE A 554 22.61 0.57 -29.92
CA ILE A 554 22.75 1.80 -30.70
C ILE A 554 23.45 1.46 -32.02
N HIS A 555 22.78 1.79 -33.13
CA HIS A 555 23.30 1.56 -34.47
C HIS A 555 23.35 2.84 -35.30
N VAL A 556 24.13 2.80 -36.40
CA VAL A 556 24.29 3.93 -37.34
C VAL A 556 22.96 4.28 -38.00
N GLU A 557 22.12 3.27 -38.28
CA GLU A 557 20.80 3.43 -38.89
C GLU A 557 19.85 4.26 -38.01
N ASP A 558 19.98 4.15 -36.68
CA ASP A 558 19.17 4.92 -35.72
C ASP A 558 19.49 6.42 -35.81
N VAL A 559 20.79 6.76 -35.93
CA VAL A 559 21.27 8.13 -36.11
C VAL A 559 20.77 8.70 -37.44
N HIS A 560 20.88 7.92 -38.51
CA HIS A 560 20.35 8.31 -39.83
C HIS A 560 18.84 8.59 -39.77
N GLN A 561 18.06 7.72 -39.13
CA GLN A 561 16.61 7.87 -39.00
C GLN A 561 16.22 9.13 -38.20
N ILE A 562 16.98 9.46 -37.15
CA ILE A 562 16.74 10.66 -36.33
C ILE A 562 17.05 11.93 -37.13
N ILE A 563 18.14 11.94 -37.89
CA ILE A 563 18.51 13.08 -38.76
C ILE A 563 17.46 13.27 -39.86
N ALA A 564 17.03 12.19 -40.50
CA ALA A 564 16.03 12.24 -41.58
C ALA A 564 14.65 12.76 -41.11
N ASN A 565 14.29 12.55 -39.85
CA ASN A 565 13.01 12.97 -39.26
C ASN A 565 13.17 14.11 -38.24
N PHE A 566 14.29 14.84 -38.30
CA PHE A 566 14.65 15.79 -37.27
C PHE A 566 13.65 16.95 -37.18
N ASN A 567 13.28 17.32 -35.95
CA ASN A 567 12.41 18.46 -35.70
C ASN A 567 12.82 19.19 -34.42
N HIS A 568 13.32 20.42 -34.59
CA HIS A 568 13.85 21.24 -33.51
C HIS A 568 12.79 21.65 -32.48
N ARG A 569 11.49 21.63 -32.86
CA ARG A 569 10.37 21.94 -31.97
C ARG A 569 10.20 20.90 -30.86
N HIS A 570 10.83 19.74 -30.98
CA HIS A 570 10.86 18.70 -29.96
C HIS A 570 12.24 18.67 -29.31
N SER A 571 12.38 19.31 -28.14
CA SER A 571 13.65 19.52 -27.44
C SER A 571 14.43 18.23 -27.17
N GLY A 572 13.77 17.07 -27.08
CA GLY A 572 14.43 15.77 -26.89
C GLY A 572 15.21 15.25 -28.11
N TYR A 573 14.88 15.69 -29.34
CA TYR A 573 15.57 15.22 -30.56
C TYR A 573 17.03 15.67 -30.65
N PRO A 574 17.36 16.97 -30.48
CA PRO A 574 18.76 17.41 -30.44
C PRO A 574 19.59 16.70 -29.36
N VAL A 575 19.02 16.51 -28.17
CA VAL A 575 19.72 15.86 -27.04
C VAL A 575 19.98 14.38 -27.35
N LEU A 576 18.97 13.68 -27.88
CA LEU A 576 19.11 12.29 -28.30
C LEU A 576 20.20 12.16 -29.37
N LEU A 577 20.15 12.97 -30.42
CA LEU A 577 21.13 12.94 -31.51
C LEU A 577 22.57 13.12 -30.98
N ASP A 578 22.79 14.15 -30.16
CA ASP A 578 24.09 14.43 -29.55
C ASP A 578 24.61 13.25 -28.72
N CYS A 579 23.73 12.60 -27.95
CA CYS A 579 24.11 11.45 -27.14
C CYS A 579 24.41 10.20 -27.96
N LEU A 580 23.68 9.92 -29.05
CA LEU A 580 23.93 8.72 -29.87
C LEU A 580 25.30 8.79 -30.57
N LEU A 581 25.72 10.00 -30.95
CA LEU A 581 27.03 10.26 -31.56
C LEU A 581 28.22 10.05 -30.58
N GLU A 582 27.96 9.83 -29.28
CA GLU A 582 29.01 9.39 -28.33
C GLU A 582 29.40 7.92 -28.52
N PHE A 583 28.51 7.13 -29.10
CA PHE A 583 28.66 5.68 -29.19
C PHE A 583 28.87 5.19 -30.62
N VAL A 584 28.54 6.03 -31.61
CA VAL A 584 28.58 5.68 -33.02
C VAL A 584 29.25 6.78 -33.82
N GLU A 585 30.21 6.39 -34.66
CA GLU A 585 30.82 7.26 -35.64
C GLU A 585 29.89 7.44 -36.85
N TYR A 586 29.35 8.65 -37.02
CA TYR A 586 28.48 9.02 -38.14
C TYR A 586 29.16 10.11 -38.98
N ARG A 587 29.18 9.93 -40.31
CA ARG A 587 29.95 10.77 -41.24
C ARG A 587 29.11 11.61 -42.21
N GLU A 588 27.82 11.29 -42.38
CA GLU A 588 26.94 12.04 -43.27
C GLU A 588 26.48 13.33 -42.56
N PHE A 589 26.63 14.48 -43.20
CA PHE A 589 26.39 15.79 -42.55
C PHE A 589 25.42 16.67 -43.34
N ARG A 590 25.19 16.41 -44.63
CA ARG A 590 24.55 17.35 -45.55
C ARG A 590 23.11 17.64 -45.18
N VAL A 591 22.36 16.59 -44.85
CA VAL A 591 20.95 16.72 -44.42
C VAL A 591 20.84 17.64 -43.21
N LEU A 592 21.77 17.49 -42.26
CA LEU A 592 21.79 18.31 -41.05
C LEU A 592 22.30 19.72 -41.31
N THR A 593 23.28 19.91 -42.21
CA THR A 593 23.78 21.22 -42.65
C THR A 593 22.66 22.06 -43.26
N ASP A 594 21.93 21.49 -44.24
CA ASP A 594 20.84 22.18 -44.93
C ASP A 594 19.75 22.58 -43.93
N TYR A 595 19.38 21.66 -43.04
CA TYR A 595 18.43 21.92 -41.99
C TYR A 595 18.85 23.06 -41.06
N ILE A 596 20.12 23.08 -40.60
CA ILE A 596 20.63 24.13 -39.71
C ILE A 596 20.63 25.49 -40.43
N ILE A 597 21.08 25.54 -41.69
CA ILE A 597 21.12 26.79 -42.47
C ILE A 597 19.73 27.38 -42.64
N ASP A 598 18.76 26.55 -43.03
CA ASP A 598 17.38 26.95 -43.31
C ASP A 598 16.64 27.43 -42.04
N ASN A 599 17.00 26.90 -40.87
CA ASN A 599 16.29 27.14 -39.62
C ASN A 599 17.12 27.94 -38.59
N TYR A 600 18.31 28.46 -38.94
CA TYR A 600 19.25 29.02 -37.95
C TYR A 600 18.64 30.16 -37.11
N ASP A 601 17.80 30.99 -37.71
CA ASP A 601 17.19 32.14 -37.03
C ASP A 601 16.21 31.68 -35.92
N ASP A 602 15.51 30.56 -36.14
CA ASP A 602 14.64 29.91 -35.14
C ASP A 602 15.46 29.09 -34.13
N LEU A 603 16.57 28.48 -34.57
CA LEU A 603 17.46 27.68 -33.73
C LEU A 603 18.27 28.55 -32.77
N GLY A 604 18.71 29.75 -33.17
CA GLY A 604 19.63 30.59 -32.40
C GLY A 604 19.20 30.84 -30.94
N PHE A 605 17.88 30.94 -30.71
CA PHE A 605 17.27 31.17 -29.40
C PHE A 605 16.77 29.91 -28.69
N HIS A 606 16.70 28.76 -29.36
CA HIS A 606 16.13 27.54 -28.79
C HIS A 606 17.09 26.89 -27.77
N THR A 607 16.56 26.38 -26.66
CA THR A 607 17.36 25.88 -25.51
C THR A 607 18.15 24.61 -25.82
N SER A 608 17.67 23.78 -26.75
CA SER A 608 18.32 22.53 -27.16
C SER A 608 19.31 22.70 -28.33
N THR A 609 19.49 23.92 -28.84
CA THR A 609 20.40 24.20 -29.97
C THR A 609 21.85 23.89 -29.65
N LEU A 610 22.29 24.07 -28.40
CA LEU A 610 23.61 23.63 -27.94
C LEU A 610 23.90 22.17 -28.34
N HIS A 611 22.95 21.26 -28.09
CA HIS A 611 23.11 19.84 -28.41
C HIS A 611 23.15 19.60 -29.92
N LEU A 612 22.33 20.31 -30.69
CA LEU A 612 22.35 20.21 -32.15
C LEU A 612 23.69 20.68 -32.72
N LEU A 613 24.20 21.83 -32.28
CA LEU A 613 25.48 22.37 -32.75
C LEU A 613 26.66 21.48 -32.32
N HIS A 614 26.59 20.88 -31.13
CA HIS A 614 27.59 19.94 -30.65
C HIS A 614 27.58 18.61 -31.43
N ALA A 615 26.39 18.06 -31.66
CA ALA A 615 26.18 16.90 -32.53
C ALA A 615 26.74 17.14 -33.94
N TYR A 616 26.40 18.30 -34.52
CA TYR A 616 26.89 18.69 -35.83
C TYR A 616 28.42 18.81 -35.86
N ASN A 617 29.02 19.46 -34.86
CA ASN A 617 30.48 19.57 -34.74
C ASN A 617 31.18 18.21 -34.65
N ARG A 618 30.58 17.23 -33.95
CA ARG A 618 31.09 15.84 -33.91
C ARG A 618 31.02 15.15 -35.26
N ILE A 619 29.91 15.29 -35.98
CA ILE A 619 29.76 14.72 -37.33
C ILE A 619 30.80 15.31 -38.27
N LEU A 620 31.00 16.64 -38.24
CA LEU A 620 32.04 17.32 -39.01
C LEU A 620 33.45 16.82 -38.66
N GLY A 621 33.74 16.57 -37.38
CA GLY A 621 35.04 16.03 -36.95
C GLY A 621 35.32 14.59 -37.38
N ASN A 622 34.28 13.80 -37.70
CA ASN A 622 34.41 12.42 -38.19
C ASN A 622 34.41 12.34 -39.73
N MET A 623 34.35 13.49 -40.39
CA MET A 623 34.21 13.56 -41.82
C MET A 623 35.56 13.39 -42.52
N ASP A 624 35.66 12.45 -43.46
CA ASP A 624 36.92 12.20 -44.19
C ASP A 624 37.05 13.02 -45.49
N GLU A 625 35.97 13.22 -46.24
CA GLU A 625 35.98 13.89 -47.56
C GLU A 625 34.69 14.69 -47.80
N TYR A 626 34.81 15.99 -48.08
CA TYR A 626 33.70 16.88 -48.51
C TYR A 626 33.89 17.32 -49.96
N PHE A 627 32.79 17.72 -50.62
CA PHE A 627 32.82 18.23 -51.98
C PHE A 627 32.91 19.75 -51.98
N LEU A 628 33.40 20.34 -53.08
CA LEU A 628 33.49 21.80 -53.24
C LEU A 628 32.16 22.53 -52.98
N GLU A 629 31.02 21.92 -53.33
CA GLU A 629 29.69 22.47 -53.09
C GLU A 629 29.33 22.56 -51.59
N ASP A 630 29.99 21.77 -50.73
CA ASP A 630 29.78 21.79 -49.28
C ASP A 630 30.52 22.99 -48.63
N VAL A 631 31.57 23.53 -49.27
CA VAL A 631 32.36 24.70 -48.79
C VAL A 631 31.48 25.96 -48.71
N ASP A 632 30.67 26.22 -49.74
CA ASP A 632 29.76 27.36 -49.75
C ASP A 632 28.74 27.28 -48.60
N LYS A 633 28.26 26.07 -48.28
CA LYS A 633 27.35 25.84 -47.15
C LYS A 633 28.03 26.10 -45.81
N PHE A 634 29.30 25.69 -45.64
CA PHE A 634 30.09 25.97 -44.45
C PHE A 634 30.32 27.48 -44.24
N LEU A 635 30.60 28.22 -45.31
CA LEU A 635 30.73 29.68 -45.28
C LEU A 635 29.43 30.37 -44.85
N ILE A 636 28.29 29.97 -45.42
CA ILE A 636 26.97 30.52 -45.07
C ILE A 636 26.66 30.28 -43.60
N LEU A 637 26.88 29.05 -43.11
CA LEU A 637 26.64 28.70 -41.72
C LEU A 637 27.55 29.48 -40.78
N ARG A 638 28.85 29.57 -41.10
CA ARG A 638 29.84 30.33 -40.32
C ARG A 638 29.46 31.81 -40.19
N GLU A 639 29.05 32.45 -41.28
CA GLU A 639 28.59 33.86 -41.26
C GLU A 639 27.30 34.04 -40.43
N LYS A 640 26.34 33.11 -40.54
CA LYS A 640 25.14 33.12 -39.68
C LYS A 640 25.49 33.05 -38.18
N ILE A 641 26.46 32.20 -37.80
CA ILE A 641 26.92 32.11 -36.41
C ILE A 641 27.59 33.42 -35.97
N TRP A 642 28.49 33.98 -36.78
CA TRP A 642 29.17 35.26 -36.48
C TRP A 642 28.18 36.42 -36.31
N ILE A 643 27.23 36.56 -37.23
CA ILE A 643 26.16 37.57 -37.14
C ILE A 643 25.38 37.39 -35.85
N SER A 644 25.07 36.15 -35.48
CA SER A 644 24.31 35.85 -34.27
C SER A 644 25.07 36.18 -32.97
N LEU A 645 26.40 35.96 -32.94
CA LEU A 645 27.24 36.35 -31.81
C LEU A 645 27.35 37.89 -31.69
N ILE A 646 27.54 38.59 -32.81
CA ILE A 646 27.64 40.06 -32.84
C ILE A 646 26.32 40.72 -32.42
N LYS A 647 25.19 40.21 -32.93
CA LYS A 647 23.86 40.74 -32.61
C LYS A 647 23.31 40.24 -31.27
N GLN A 648 24.02 39.33 -30.58
CA GLN A 648 23.58 38.67 -29.35
C GLN A 648 22.22 37.96 -29.51
N THR A 649 22.00 37.33 -30.66
CA THR A 649 20.79 36.55 -30.96
C THR A 649 20.97 35.05 -30.74
N CYS A 650 22.17 34.60 -30.34
CA CYS A 650 22.39 33.23 -29.90
C CYS A 650 22.18 33.12 -28.38
N GLY A 651 21.44 32.13 -27.90
CA GLY A 651 21.30 31.91 -26.46
C GLY A 651 22.65 31.77 -25.75
N LEU A 652 22.75 32.28 -24.51
CA LEU A 652 24.00 32.30 -23.72
C LEU A 652 24.72 30.94 -23.67
N ARG A 653 23.96 29.85 -23.50
CA ARG A 653 24.50 28.47 -23.42
C ARG A 653 25.15 28.00 -24.74
N ASN A 654 24.80 28.62 -25.87
CA ASN A 654 25.29 28.23 -27.19
C ASN A 654 26.62 28.91 -27.54
N ILE A 655 26.98 30.01 -26.87
CA ILE A 655 28.13 30.86 -27.23
C ILE A 655 29.43 30.06 -27.36
N ARG A 656 29.72 29.20 -26.38
CA ARG A 656 30.95 28.40 -26.40
C ARG A 656 30.99 27.43 -27.58
N ILE A 657 29.89 26.71 -27.85
CA ILE A 657 29.86 25.76 -28.97
C ILE A 657 29.86 26.49 -30.31
N CYS A 658 29.27 27.68 -30.39
CA CYS A 658 29.35 28.54 -31.57
C CYS A 658 30.80 28.90 -31.91
N PHE A 659 31.61 29.28 -30.93
CA PHE A 659 33.04 29.54 -31.17
C PHE A 659 33.82 28.29 -31.58
N VAL A 660 33.55 27.14 -30.95
CA VAL A 660 34.16 25.86 -31.36
C VAL A 660 33.79 25.53 -32.80
N LEU A 661 32.52 25.66 -33.16
CA LEU A 661 32.03 25.36 -34.50
C LEU A 661 32.58 26.35 -35.54
N ILE A 662 32.74 27.64 -35.18
CA ILE A 662 33.44 28.62 -36.04
C ILE A 662 34.87 28.17 -36.32
N ASP A 663 35.61 27.76 -35.29
CA ASP A 663 36.99 27.30 -35.45
C ASP A 663 37.05 26.03 -36.33
N THR A 664 36.13 25.06 -36.13
CA THR A 664 36.02 23.87 -36.98
C THR A 664 35.68 24.23 -38.44
N LEU A 665 34.72 25.12 -38.67
CA LEU A 665 34.32 25.54 -40.02
C LEU A 665 35.43 26.35 -40.70
N LYS A 666 36.19 27.15 -39.96
CA LYS A 666 37.35 27.88 -40.45
C LYS A 666 38.42 26.92 -40.93
N ASP A 667 38.74 25.90 -40.15
CA ASP A 667 39.73 24.88 -40.50
C ASP A 667 39.30 24.11 -41.76
N LEU A 668 38.00 23.82 -41.91
CA LEU A 668 37.44 23.17 -43.09
C LEU A 668 37.45 24.06 -44.35
N VAL A 669 37.39 25.39 -44.22
CA VAL A 669 37.37 26.32 -45.36
C VAL A 669 38.76 26.96 -45.62
N GLU A 670 39.77 26.59 -44.85
CA GLU A 670 41.16 27.06 -44.96
C GLU A 670 41.32 28.61 -44.91
N GLU A 671 40.51 29.30 -44.08
CA GLU A 671 40.60 30.76 -43.92
C GLU A 671 41.73 31.23 -42.95
N GLU A 672 42.23 32.46 -43.16
CA GLU A 672 43.28 33.09 -42.33
C GLU A 672 42.80 33.48 -40.90
N ASP A 673 43.72 33.94 -40.05
CA ASP A 673 43.52 34.22 -38.62
C ASP A 673 42.35 35.18 -38.31
N GLU A 674 41.43 34.74 -37.44
CA GLU A 674 40.18 35.43 -37.10
C GLU A 674 40.28 36.29 -35.82
N GLU A 675 41.49 36.46 -35.30
CA GLU A 675 41.75 37.17 -34.05
C GLU A 675 41.14 38.59 -34.03
N HIS A 676 41.10 39.29 -35.17
CA HIS A 676 40.42 40.57 -35.28
C HIS A 676 38.89 40.46 -35.05
N ARG A 677 38.21 39.44 -35.59
CA ARG A 677 36.75 39.25 -35.40
C ARG A 677 36.43 38.88 -33.96
N LYS A 678 37.25 38.03 -33.33
CA LYS A 678 37.14 37.65 -31.91
C LYS A 678 37.28 38.87 -30.99
N ASN A 679 38.29 39.71 -31.22
CA ASN A 679 38.47 40.96 -30.47
C ASN A 679 37.34 41.97 -30.72
N ASN A 680 36.82 42.04 -31.95
CA ASN A 680 35.71 42.93 -32.29
C ASN A 680 34.43 42.56 -31.53
N VAL A 681 34.07 41.27 -31.45
CA VAL A 681 32.90 40.82 -30.67
C VAL A 681 33.05 41.15 -29.18
N LEU A 682 34.23 40.92 -28.60
CA LEU A 682 34.48 41.24 -27.19
C LEU A 682 34.40 42.77 -26.93
N SER A 683 34.89 43.59 -27.86
CA SER A 683 34.80 45.05 -27.78
C SER A 683 33.35 45.54 -27.90
N ILE A 684 32.58 45.01 -28.85
CA ILE A 684 31.16 45.34 -29.03
C ILE A 684 30.35 44.96 -27.79
N ALA A 685 30.55 43.74 -27.28
CA ALA A 685 29.88 43.29 -26.06
C ALA A 685 30.24 44.13 -24.84
N SER A 686 31.51 44.54 -24.72
CA SER A 686 31.97 45.44 -23.65
C SER A 686 31.31 46.81 -23.71
N ALA A 687 31.20 47.39 -24.93
CA ALA A 687 30.53 48.65 -25.16
C ALA A 687 29.02 48.57 -24.87
N MET A 688 28.37 47.47 -25.26
CA MET A 688 26.94 47.24 -24.99
C MET A 688 26.68 47.04 -23.49
N ALA A 689 27.51 46.26 -22.80
CA ALA A 689 27.42 46.05 -21.36
C ALA A 689 27.61 47.36 -20.56
N PHE A 690 28.58 48.18 -20.97
CA PHE A 690 28.79 49.50 -20.36
C PHE A 690 27.66 50.48 -20.67
N LYS A 691 27.14 50.48 -21.91
CA LYS A 691 26.00 51.33 -22.30
C LYS A 691 24.76 50.97 -21.48
N ALA A 692 24.43 49.68 -21.40
CA ALA A 692 23.34 49.16 -20.58
C ALA A 692 23.47 49.61 -19.11
N PHE A 693 24.71 49.59 -18.59
CA PHE A 693 25.03 50.12 -17.27
C PHE A 693 24.76 51.62 -17.15
N SER A 694 25.31 52.43 -18.06
CA SER A 694 25.24 53.89 -18.00
C SER A 694 23.84 54.47 -18.21
N GLU A 695 23.03 53.82 -19.04
CA GLU A 695 21.68 54.26 -19.39
C GLU A 695 20.61 53.72 -18.44
N GLN A 696 21.00 52.87 -17.47
CA GLN A 696 20.06 52.05 -16.68
C GLN A 696 19.09 51.25 -17.57
N ALA A 697 19.49 51.00 -18.82
CA ALA A 697 18.73 50.29 -19.82
C ALA A 697 19.16 48.83 -19.77
N TYR A 698 18.42 48.04 -18.99
CA TYR A 698 18.70 46.63 -18.75
C TYR A 698 18.35 45.80 -19.99
N TYR A 699 19.22 45.83 -21.00
CA TYR A 699 19.15 44.84 -22.09
C TYR A 699 19.40 43.46 -21.50
N ASP A 700 18.46 42.52 -21.66
CA ASP A 700 18.45 41.17 -21.10
C ASP A 700 19.84 40.49 -21.20
N GLY A 701 20.61 40.53 -20.11
CA GLY A 701 21.86 39.77 -19.96
C GLY A 701 23.11 40.30 -20.68
N SER A 702 23.19 41.58 -21.08
CA SER A 702 24.37 42.12 -21.79
C SER A 702 25.73 41.89 -21.08
N VAL A 703 25.78 41.96 -19.75
CA VAL A 703 26.99 41.66 -18.96
C VAL A 703 27.24 40.14 -18.88
N LEU A 704 26.19 39.31 -18.91
CA LEU A 704 26.33 37.85 -19.01
C LEU A 704 26.88 37.43 -20.37
N TYR A 705 26.43 38.04 -21.48
CA TYR A 705 27.02 37.83 -22.81
C TYR A 705 28.51 38.18 -22.81
N LEU A 706 28.88 39.32 -22.21
CA LEU A 706 30.29 39.69 -22.06
C LEU A 706 31.07 38.66 -21.24
N THR A 707 30.49 38.16 -20.16
CA THR A 707 31.11 37.13 -19.30
C THR A 707 31.33 35.83 -20.08
N GLU A 708 30.31 35.33 -20.79
CA GLU A 708 30.40 34.12 -21.60
C GLU A 708 31.38 34.28 -22.78
N PHE A 709 31.44 35.47 -23.41
CA PHE A 709 32.46 35.76 -24.42
C PHE A 709 33.87 35.77 -23.85
N ALA A 710 34.07 36.38 -22.68
CA ALA A 710 35.37 36.38 -21.99
C ALA A 710 35.81 34.96 -21.64
N ILE A 711 34.89 34.10 -21.17
CA ILE A 711 35.13 32.69 -20.88
C ILE A 711 35.49 31.92 -22.16
N ALA A 712 34.65 32.02 -23.20
CA ALA A 712 34.81 31.26 -24.43
C ALA A 712 36.11 31.63 -25.17
N LEU A 713 36.47 32.92 -25.19
CA LEU A 713 37.69 33.43 -25.80
C LEU A 713 38.91 33.31 -24.88
N LYS A 714 38.72 33.01 -23.59
CA LYS A 714 39.75 33.05 -22.55
C LYS A 714 40.51 34.39 -22.52
N LYS A 715 39.80 35.50 -22.72
CA LYS A 715 40.37 36.86 -22.74
C LYS A 715 39.59 37.81 -21.85
N GLU A 716 40.31 38.71 -21.19
CA GLU A 716 39.67 39.79 -20.43
C GLU A 716 39.06 40.85 -21.37
N PRO A 717 37.96 41.52 -20.96
CA PRO A 717 37.45 42.68 -21.66
C PRO A 717 38.55 43.76 -21.84
N PRO A 718 38.43 44.64 -22.85
CA PRO A 718 39.46 45.63 -23.12
C PRO A 718 39.78 46.49 -21.87
N PRO A 719 41.06 46.83 -21.61
CA PRO A 719 41.49 47.46 -20.35
C PRO A 719 40.72 48.71 -19.97
N ASN A 720 40.32 49.51 -20.96
CA ASN A 720 39.54 50.74 -20.76
C ASN A 720 38.16 50.46 -20.15
N PHE A 721 37.49 49.38 -20.58
CA PHE A 721 36.21 48.96 -20.01
C PHE A 721 36.39 48.30 -18.64
N MET A 722 37.44 47.52 -18.45
CA MET A 722 37.76 46.94 -17.14
C MET A 722 37.99 48.02 -16.08
N ALA A 723 38.75 49.07 -16.39
CA ALA A 723 38.96 50.19 -15.47
C ALA A 723 37.66 50.89 -15.07
N LEU A 724 36.66 50.96 -15.97
CA LEU A 724 35.34 51.53 -15.67
C LEU A 724 34.56 50.64 -14.70
N PHE A 725 34.52 49.32 -14.94
CA PHE A 725 33.87 48.37 -14.03
C PHE A 725 34.52 48.33 -12.65
N GLU A 726 35.86 48.43 -12.58
CA GLU A 726 36.57 48.50 -11.30
C GLU A 726 36.23 49.77 -10.53
N ARG A 727 36.27 50.93 -11.20
CA ARG A 727 35.95 52.23 -10.61
C ARG A 727 34.58 52.23 -9.94
N MET A 728 33.60 51.55 -10.53
CA MET A 728 32.25 51.40 -9.97
C MET A 728 32.21 50.65 -8.63
N VAL A 729 33.16 49.76 -8.35
CA VAL A 729 33.28 49.05 -7.05
C VAL A 729 33.89 49.96 -5.98
N TYR A 730 34.78 50.87 -6.36
CA TYR A 730 35.46 51.78 -5.42
C TYR A 730 34.69 53.08 -5.14
N GLU A 731 33.89 53.57 -6.09
CA GLU A 731 33.09 54.78 -5.93
C GLU A 731 31.80 54.52 -5.16
N ARG A 732 31.62 55.25 -4.05
CA ARG A 732 30.48 55.05 -3.13
C ARG A 732 29.12 55.33 -3.79
N SER A 733 29.02 56.31 -4.67
CA SER A 733 27.81 56.63 -5.43
C SER A 733 27.41 55.48 -6.37
N SER A 734 28.38 54.96 -7.10
CA SER A 734 28.20 53.88 -8.07
C SER A 734 27.87 52.55 -7.38
N LEU A 735 28.52 52.26 -6.25
CA LEU A 735 28.23 51.08 -5.45
C LEU A 735 26.84 51.12 -4.79
N ASN A 736 26.39 52.29 -4.32
CA ASN A 736 25.04 52.43 -3.79
C ASN A 736 23.99 52.20 -4.89
N LEU A 737 24.21 52.74 -6.09
CA LEU A 737 23.35 52.51 -7.24
C LEU A 737 23.30 51.01 -7.63
N LEU A 738 24.44 50.32 -7.59
CA LEU A 738 24.49 48.87 -7.81
C LEU A 738 23.69 48.07 -6.76
N LYS A 739 23.66 48.54 -5.50
CA LYS A 739 22.86 47.91 -4.44
C LYS A 739 21.35 48.14 -4.62
N GLU A 740 20.95 49.16 -5.37
CA GLU A 740 19.55 49.41 -5.77
C GLU A 740 19.15 48.59 -7.01
N HIS A 741 20.12 48.14 -7.82
CA HIS A 741 19.92 47.35 -9.04
C HIS A 741 20.57 45.96 -8.94
N LEU A 742 19.90 45.06 -8.22
CA LEU A 742 20.44 43.75 -7.80
C LEU A 742 20.88 42.84 -8.97
N ASP A 743 20.13 42.80 -10.08
CA ASP A 743 20.48 41.98 -11.24
C ASP A 743 21.82 42.37 -11.86
N MET A 744 22.09 43.67 -11.88
CA MET A 744 23.33 44.22 -12.42
C MET A 744 24.51 43.94 -11.47
N LEU A 745 24.28 44.05 -10.16
CA LEU A 745 25.25 43.65 -9.16
C LEU A 745 25.62 42.17 -9.29
N ILE A 746 24.64 41.29 -9.51
CA ILE A 746 24.86 39.86 -9.74
C ILE A 746 25.71 39.61 -10.99
N GLN A 747 25.34 40.22 -12.11
CA GLN A 747 26.09 40.04 -13.36
C GLN A 747 27.52 40.59 -13.24
N LEU A 748 27.72 41.69 -12.50
CA LEU A 748 29.04 42.25 -12.25
C LEU A 748 29.89 41.38 -11.31
N ILE A 749 29.28 40.76 -10.29
CA ILE A 749 29.95 39.76 -9.45
C ILE A 749 30.41 38.58 -10.31
N SER A 750 29.55 38.08 -11.21
CA SER A 750 29.91 36.99 -12.13
C SER A 750 31.04 37.38 -13.08
N LEU A 751 30.97 38.57 -13.70
CA LEU A 751 32.02 39.07 -14.59
C LEU A 751 33.36 39.23 -13.85
N LEU A 752 33.40 40.04 -12.78
CA LEU A 752 34.63 40.32 -12.06
C LEU A 752 35.18 39.08 -11.34
N GLY A 753 34.31 38.20 -10.86
CA GLY A 753 34.72 36.90 -10.30
C GLY A 753 35.40 36.02 -11.35
N THR A 754 34.81 35.94 -12.55
CA THR A 754 35.39 35.21 -13.68
C THR A 754 36.74 35.79 -14.09
N ILE A 755 36.84 37.11 -14.23
CA ILE A 755 38.09 37.78 -14.59
C ILE A 755 39.15 37.62 -13.49
N ALA A 756 38.77 37.65 -12.22
CA ALA A 756 39.70 37.39 -11.11
C ALA A 756 40.27 35.96 -11.15
N LEU A 757 39.46 34.97 -11.56
CA LEU A 757 39.92 33.59 -11.76
C LEU A 757 40.91 33.47 -12.93
N MET A 758 40.76 34.31 -13.96
CA MET A 758 41.65 34.34 -15.12
C MET A 758 42.91 35.19 -14.88
N ASN A 759 42.82 36.23 -14.06
CA ASN A 759 43.85 37.26 -13.89
C ASN A 759 44.00 37.65 -12.40
N ARG A 760 44.98 37.04 -11.71
CA ARG A 760 45.22 37.19 -10.26
C ARG A 760 45.26 38.64 -9.73
N PRO A 761 45.87 39.63 -10.41
CA PRO A 761 45.84 41.04 -9.99
C PRO A 761 44.44 41.63 -9.79
N ARG A 762 43.39 41.02 -10.37
CA ARG A 762 41.99 41.49 -10.27
C ARG A 762 41.24 40.91 -9.07
N VAL A 763 41.84 39.96 -8.34
CA VAL A 763 41.25 39.33 -7.14
C VAL A 763 40.80 40.34 -6.08
N PRO A 764 41.59 41.38 -5.70
CA PRO A 764 41.17 42.32 -4.66
C PRO A 764 39.88 43.08 -4.99
N VAL A 765 39.64 43.36 -6.28
CA VAL A 765 38.43 44.05 -6.74
C VAL A 765 37.22 43.14 -6.59
N ALA A 766 37.33 41.90 -7.07
CA ALA A 766 36.25 40.92 -6.99
C ALA A 766 35.89 40.57 -5.54
N VAL A 767 36.90 40.38 -4.68
CA VAL A 767 36.72 40.13 -3.23
C VAL A 767 35.99 41.29 -2.57
N LYS A 768 36.42 42.54 -2.83
CA LYS A 768 35.76 43.73 -2.29
C LYS A 768 34.30 43.83 -2.72
N LEU A 769 33.99 43.53 -3.98
CA LEU A 769 32.60 43.52 -4.46
C LEU A 769 31.78 42.45 -3.74
N CYS A 770 32.33 41.24 -3.54
CA CYS A 770 31.65 40.17 -2.80
C CYS A 770 31.40 40.54 -1.33
N GLN A 771 32.38 41.15 -0.65
CA GLN A 771 32.22 41.65 0.73
C GLN A 771 31.13 42.72 0.85
N GLU A 772 31.02 43.61 -0.14
CA GLU A 772 29.96 44.62 -0.19
C GLU A 772 28.59 43.98 -0.51
N ALA A 773 28.56 42.93 -1.32
CA ALA A 773 27.37 42.15 -1.62
C ALA A 773 26.87 41.35 -0.40
N PHE A 774 27.74 40.91 0.52
CA PHE A 774 27.33 40.30 1.79
C PHE A 774 26.45 41.21 2.64
N LYS A 775 26.59 42.54 2.49
CA LYS A 775 25.83 43.55 3.25
C LYS A 775 24.45 43.83 2.66
N VAL A 776 24.17 43.37 1.42
CA VAL A 776 22.87 43.54 0.75
C VAL A 776 21.84 42.61 1.40
N TYR A 777 20.58 43.01 1.55
CA TYR A 777 19.55 42.16 2.19
C TYR A 777 19.15 40.94 1.35
N ASP A 778 19.22 41.07 0.03
CA ASP A 778 18.78 40.04 -0.92
C ASP A 778 19.59 38.72 -0.80
N PRO A 779 18.91 37.57 -0.59
CA PRO A 779 19.57 36.29 -0.40
C PRO A 779 20.22 35.76 -1.68
N PHE A 780 19.69 36.07 -2.88
CA PHE A 780 20.24 35.59 -4.14
C PHE A 780 21.58 36.26 -4.46
N VAL A 781 21.67 37.58 -4.25
CA VAL A 781 22.93 38.34 -4.32
C VAL A 781 23.98 37.75 -3.36
N ARG A 782 23.57 37.49 -2.10
CA ARG A 782 24.44 36.89 -1.08
C ARG A 782 24.95 35.50 -1.47
N ILE A 783 24.10 34.66 -2.03
CA ILE A 783 24.47 33.31 -2.51
C ILE A 783 25.52 33.40 -3.61
N ILE A 784 25.30 34.26 -4.60
CA ILE A 784 26.24 34.40 -5.72
C ILE A 784 27.57 34.98 -5.23
N ALA A 785 27.53 35.99 -4.36
CA ALA A 785 28.73 36.56 -3.77
C ALA A 785 29.53 35.52 -2.96
N VAL A 786 28.88 34.74 -2.10
CA VAL A 786 29.61 33.80 -1.22
C VAL A 786 30.18 32.64 -2.02
N LYS A 787 29.46 32.14 -3.04
CA LYS A 787 29.99 31.11 -3.94
C LYS A 787 31.18 31.62 -4.75
N THR A 788 31.09 32.84 -5.27
CA THR A 788 32.16 33.44 -6.06
C THR A 788 33.41 33.68 -5.20
N TYR A 789 33.24 34.30 -4.02
CA TYR A 789 34.34 34.52 -3.09
C TYR A 789 34.93 33.20 -2.60
N TYR A 790 34.10 32.22 -2.26
CA TYR A 790 34.57 30.88 -1.89
C TYR A 790 35.38 30.21 -3.00
N THR A 791 34.95 30.33 -4.27
CA THR A 791 35.69 29.78 -5.41
C THR A 791 37.05 30.46 -5.56
N ILE A 792 37.10 31.79 -5.48
CA ILE A 792 38.36 32.56 -5.52
C ILE A 792 39.27 32.17 -4.35
N ALA A 793 38.70 31.99 -3.15
CA ALA A 793 39.44 31.60 -1.97
C ALA A 793 40.00 30.17 -2.09
N THR A 794 39.22 29.23 -2.59
CA THR A 794 39.66 27.83 -2.76
C THR A 794 40.72 27.68 -3.85
N GLU A 795 40.57 28.38 -4.99
CA GLU A 795 41.44 28.21 -6.16
C GLU A 795 42.68 29.11 -6.17
N ILE A 796 42.64 30.27 -5.48
CA ILE A 796 43.69 31.31 -5.61
C ILE A 796 44.29 31.73 -4.28
N THR A 797 43.47 32.22 -3.32
CA THR A 797 44.02 32.95 -2.15
C THR A 797 44.21 32.09 -0.91
N HIS A 798 43.40 31.05 -0.72
CA HIS A 798 43.26 30.25 0.50
C HIS A 798 42.90 31.06 1.77
N GLU A 799 42.25 32.22 1.61
CA GLU A 799 41.81 33.08 2.71
C GLU A 799 40.29 32.92 2.95
N PHE A 800 39.93 32.30 4.07
CA PHE A 800 38.53 31.99 4.44
C PHE A 800 37.90 32.76 5.63
N PRO A 801 38.59 33.56 6.49
CA PRO A 801 37.99 34.09 7.72
C PRO A 801 36.64 34.81 7.55
N GLU A 802 36.53 35.64 6.52
CA GLU A 802 35.30 36.40 6.24
C GLU A 802 34.18 35.52 5.70
N ILE A 803 34.51 34.52 4.87
CA ILE A 803 33.55 33.53 4.36
C ILE A 803 33.02 32.70 5.52
N ILE A 804 33.90 32.26 6.44
CA ILE A 804 33.53 31.48 7.63
C ILE A 804 32.59 32.31 8.53
N ALA A 805 32.98 33.55 8.84
CA ALA A 805 32.17 34.45 9.66
C ALA A 805 30.80 34.73 9.04
N PHE A 806 30.76 35.00 7.72
CA PHE A 806 29.53 35.18 6.98
C PHE A 806 28.67 33.92 7.04
N CYS A 807 29.23 32.75 6.70
CA CYS A 807 28.47 31.51 6.65
C CYS A 807 27.87 31.15 8.01
N PHE A 808 28.64 31.22 9.11
CA PHE A 808 28.11 30.98 10.46
C PHE A 808 26.99 31.96 10.85
N SER A 809 27.08 33.23 10.43
CA SER A 809 25.99 34.20 10.65
C SER A 809 24.73 33.89 9.86
N GLN A 810 24.86 33.27 8.68
CA GLN A 810 23.74 32.99 7.77
C GLN A 810 23.15 31.58 7.93
N VAL A 811 23.78 30.66 8.69
CA VAL A 811 23.15 29.35 9.00
C VAL A 811 21.79 29.54 9.71
N SER A 812 21.64 30.60 10.50
CA SER A 812 20.39 30.97 11.18
C SER A 812 19.44 31.83 10.33
N SER A 813 19.71 32.02 9.02
CA SER A 813 18.83 32.77 8.11
C SER A 813 17.49 32.06 7.88
N SER A 814 16.40 32.81 7.75
CA SER A 814 15.10 32.25 7.33
C SER A 814 15.13 31.73 5.88
N ASP A 815 16.04 32.25 5.04
CA ASP A 815 16.21 31.79 3.67
C ASP A 815 16.93 30.43 3.62
N THR A 816 16.18 29.40 3.24
CA THR A 816 16.68 28.02 3.21
C THR A 816 17.75 27.79 2.14
N SER A 817 17.74 28.51 1.03
CA SER A 817 18.71 28.36 -0.06
C SER A 817 20.06 28.92 0.36
N LEU A 818 20.07 30.11 0.97
CA LEU A 818 21.28 30.74 1.51
C LEU A 818 21.88 29.87 2.62
N ALA A 819 21.05 29.40 3.55
CA ALA A 819 21.50 28.52 4.63
C ALA A 819 22.13 27.22 4.09
N LYS A 820 21.54 26.58 3.06
CA LYS A 820 22.11 25.36 2.42
C LYS A 820 23.49 25.60 1.83
N VAL A 821 23.68 26.72 1.12
CA VAL A 821 24.96 27.07 0.52
C VAL A 821 26.02 27.30 1.62
N CYS A 822 25.68 28.09 2.63
CA CYS A 822 26.59 28.34 3.77
C CYS A 822 26.93 27.05 4.53
N LEU A 823 25.96 26.17 4.76
CA LEU A 823 26.18 24.87 5.41
C LEU A 823 27.10 23.95 4.60
N THR A 824 26.96 23.94 3.28
CA THR A 824 27.83 23.16 2.39
C THR A 824 29.28 23.66 2.45
N ILE A 825 29.47 24.98 2.38
CA ILE A 825 30.79 25.60 2.47
C ILE A 825 31.43 25.33 3.83
N LEU A 826 30.68 25.49 4.92
CA LEU A 826 31.18 25.21 6.27
C LEU A 826 31.57 23.74 6.43
N GLU A 827 30.74 22.81 5.96
CA GLU A 827 31.03 21.37 6.05
C GLU A 827 32.33 21.03 5.31
N GLU A 828 32.51 21.55 4.10
CA GLU A 828 33.73 21.32 3.32
C GLU A 828 34.97 21.91 3.99
N LEU A 829 34.86 23.11 4.55
CA LEU A 829 35.95 23.73 5.30
C LEU A 829 36.28 23.00 6.62
N ILE A 830 35.29 22.43 7.30
CA ILE A 830 35.50 21.56 8.48
C ILE A 830 36.19 20.26 8.04
N ASN A 831 35.70 19.61 7.00
CA ASN A 831 36.26 18.36 6.49
C ASN A 831 37.72 18.53 6.03
N ASN A 832 38.04 19.69 5.45
CA ASN A 832 39.39 20.04 5.00
C ASN A 832 40.27 20.66 6.11
N ASN A 833 39.82 20.62 7.38
CA ASN A 833 40.52 21.11 8.57
C ASN A 833 40.85 22.63 8.56
N TYR A 834 40.12 23.44 7.80
CA TYR A 834 40.22 24.91 7.87
C TYR A 834 39.42 25.50 9.05
N ILE A 835 38.47 24.72 9.60
CA ILE A 835 37.67 25.10 10.77
C ILE A 835 37.85 24.02 11.84
N SER A 836 38.24 24.43 13.05
CA SER A 836 38.19 23.59 14.25
C SER A 836 36.97 23.97 15.08
N LEU A 837 36.06 23.02 15.28
CA LEU A 837 34.79 23.29 15.96
C LEU A 837 34.98 23.36 17.48
N ASN A 838 34.42 24.42 18.08
CA ASN A 838 34.09 24.47 19.50
C ASN A 838 32.60 24.09 19.71
N ASP A 839 32.15 24.06 20.95
CA ASP A 839 30.77 23.76 21.36
C ASP A 839 29.73 24.73 20.76
N TYR A 840 30.04 26.02 20.66
CA TYR A 840 29.15 27.02 20.03
C TYR A 840 29.05 26.84 18.51
N ASP A 841 30.17 26.67 17.83
CA ASP A 841 30.21 26.49 16.39
C ASP A 841 29.60 25.15 15.97
N PHE A 842 29.81 24.10 16.76
CA PHE A 842 29.13 22.82 16.59
C PHE A 842 27.61 22.96 16.71
N MET A 843 27.10 23.69 17.71
CA MET A 843 25.67 23.94 17.86
C MET A 843 25.11 24.77 16.69
N ARG A 844 25.80 25.85 16.29
CA ARG A 844 25.42 26.66 15.11
C ARG A 844 25.33 25.81 13.85
N PHE A 845 26.29 24.93 13.63
CA PHE A 845 26.35 24.09 12.45
C PHE A 845 25.25 23.02 12.44
N THR A 846 24.99 22.38 13.59
CA THR A 846 24.13 21.19 13.68
C THR A 846 22.65 21.50 13.92
N HIS A 847 22.27 22.65 14.48
CA HIS A 847 20.88 22.91 14.90
C HIS A 847 19.83 22.74 13.79
N ARG A 848 20.21 22.97 12.52
CA ARG A 848 19.33 22.79 11.36
C ARG A 848 18.94 21.35 11.04
N LEU A 849 19.58 20.36 11.66
CA LEU A 849 19.09 18.97 11.65
C LEU A 849 17.69 18.83 12.26
N ALA A 850 17.33 19.72 13.18
CA ALA A 850 16.02 19.77 13.82
C ALA A 850 15.00 20.65 13.09
N SER A 851 15.32 21.15 11.89
CA SER A 851 14.37 21.94 11.09
C SER A 851 13.63 21.04 10.10
N ILE A 852 12.32 21.22 9.94
CA ILE A 852 11.53 20.43 8.97
C ILE A 852 12.04 20.63 7.53
N ASN A 853 12.43 21.87 7.17
CA ASN A 853 12.80 22.22 5.79
C ASN A 853 14.25 21.84 5.45
N LEU A 854 15.17 21.89 6.44
CA LEU A 854 16.60 21.65 6.22
C LEU A 854 17.11 20.32 6.80
N GLY A 855 16.34 19.65 7.65
CA GLY A 855 16.70 18.40 8.31
C GLY A 855 17.13 17.30 7.33
N PRO A 856 16.36 16.99 6.27
CA PRO A 856 16.75 15.98 5.29
C PRO A 856 18.07 16.31 4.57
N PHE A 857 18.26 17.58 4.21
CA PHE A 857 19.49 18.05 3.58
C PHE A 857 20.68 17.93 4.54
N MET A 858 20.54 18.36 5.80
CA MET A 858 21.59 18.25 6.80
C MET A 858 21.95 16.80 7.11
N LYS A 859 20.97 15.90 7.21
CA LYS A 859 21.24 14.45 7.39
C LYS A 859 22.06 13.91 6.22
N HIS A 860 21.71 14.28 4.99
CA HIS A 860 22.45 13.88 3.80
C HIS A 860 23.88 14.43 3.81
N LEU A 861 24.04 15.74 4.01
CA LEU A 861 25.32 16.43 4.03
C LEU A 861 26.28 15.84 5.08
N LEU A 862 25.82 15.67 6.32
CA LEU A 862 26.64 15.15 7.40
C LEU A 862 26.99 13.67 7.21
N THR A 863 26.10 12.87 6.62
CA THR A 863 26.37 11.43 6.40
C THR A 863 27.44 11.19 5.36
N GLN A 864 27.57 12.06 4.35
CA GLN A 864 28.50 11.85 3.24
C GLN A 864 29.96 12.08 3.61
N ARG A 865 30.29 13.17 4.30
CA ARG A 865 31.67 13.62 4.53
C ARG A 865 31.97 13.83 6.02
N PHE A 866 31.19 14.67 6.70
CA PHE A 866 31.39 14.98 8.12
C PHE A 866 31.50 13.77 9.06
N LEU A 867 30.60 12.77 8.96
CA LEU A 867 30.65 11.58 9.80
C LEU A 867 31.85 10.66 9.53
N VAL A 868 32.51 10.82 8.38
CA VAL A 868 33.71 10.06 8.02
C VAL A 868 34.93 10.63 8.73
N SER A 869 35.06 11.96 8.77
CA SER A 869 36.23 12.67 9.29
C SER A 869 36.10 13.13 10.75
N ASN A 870 34.90 13.54 11.19
CA ASN A 870 34.67 14.29 12.44
C ASN A 870 33.69 13.59 13.41
N LYS A 871 33.56 12.27 13.33
CA LYS A 871 32.65 11.48 14.18
C LYS A 871 32.90 11.65 15.69
N HIS A 872 34.16 11.88 16.07
CA HIS A 872 34.55 12.06 17.47
C HIS A 872 34.01 13.35 18.08
N ASP A 873 33.85 14.42 17.28
CA ASP A 873 33.32 15.70 17.75
C ASP A 873 31.87 15.60 18.19
N ILE A 874 31.08 14.73 17.54
CA ILE A 874 29.70 14.47 17.97
C ILE A 874 29.68 13.95 19.41
N GLY A 875 30.55 12.98 19.74
CA GLY A 875 30.61 12.42 21.09
C GLY A 875 31.06 13.45 22.12
N ARG A 876 31.99 14.33 21.74
CA ARG A 876 32.52 15.41 22.59
C ARG A 876 31.48 16.49 22.89
N PHE A 877 30.70 16.91 21.89
CA PHE A 877 29.78 18.05 22.00
C PHE A 877 28.30 17.64 22.20
N PHE A 878 27.99 16.35 22.27
CA PHE A 878 26.61 15.87 22.41
C PHE A 878 25.89 16.46 23.62
N MET A 879 26.52 16.41 24.80
CA MET A 879 25.90 16.91 26.03
C MET A 879 25.72 18.43 26.02
N HIS A 880 26.69 19.18 25.48
CA HIS A 880 26.57 20.62 25.26
C HIS A 880 25.37 20.92 24.36
N THR A 881 25.24 20.18 23.25
CA THR A 881 24.12 20.32 22.31
C THR A 881 22.78 20.08 23.01
N LEU A 882 22.65 18.99 23.77
CA LEU A 882 21.41 18.62 24.47
C LEU A 882 20.96 19.68 25.49
N ILE A 883 21.92 20.30 26.17
CA ILE A 883 21.69 21.32 27.18
C ILE A 883 21.40 22.68 26.54
N TYR A 884 22.08 23.01 25.44
CA TYR A 884 21.84 24.26 24.72
C TYR A 884 20.46 24.28 24.07
N ILE A 885 20.01 23.16 23.50
CA ILE A 885 18.66 23.08 22.89
C ILE A 885 17.53 23.16 23.94
N SER A 886 17.77 22.67 25.16
CA SER A 886 16.81 22.81 26.26
C SER A 886 16.83 24.21 26.88
N GLY A 887 17.96 24.93 26.75
CA GLY A 887 18.19 26.22 27.38
C GLY A 887 18.51 26.11 28.87
N TYR A 888 18.88 24.92 29.35
CA TYR A 888 19.11 24.70 30.77
C TYR A 888 20.49 25.21 31.20
N ASP A 889 20.52 26.30 31.98
CA ASP A 889 21.76 27.03 32.33
C ASP A 889 22.25 26.78 33.77
N LYS A 890 21.69 25.81 34.49
CA LYS A 890 22.00 25.54 35.91
C LYS A 890 22.98 24.39 36.14
N LEU A 891 23.59 23.84 35.08
CA LEU A 891 24.67 22.86 35.18
C LEU A 891 26.02 23.56 34.98
N ASP A 892 26.83 23.59 36.04
CA ASP A 892 28.13 24.28 36.03
C ASP A 892 29.10 23.73 34.96
N ASN A 893 28.94 22.47 34.56
CA ASN A 893 29.79 21.82 33.55
C ASN A 893 29.47 22.23 32.10
N TYR A 894 28.40 23.01 31.85
CA TYR A 894 27.98 23.41 30.50
C TYR A 894 27.56 24.88 30.47
N PRO A 895 28.52 25.82 30.62
CA PRO A 895 28.22 27.24 30.67
C PRO A 895 27.62 27.75 29.35
N ILE A 896 26.71 28.74 29.45
CA ILE A 896 26.18 29.48 28.30
C ILE A 896 26.57 30.95 28.45
N ASP A 897 27.48 31.41 27.60
CA ASP A 897 27.94 32.81 27.57
C ASP A 897 26.79 33.78 27.30
N VAL A 898 26.84 34.94 27.95
CA VAL A 898 25.82 36.00 27.83
C VAL A 898 25.69 36.49 26.38
N SER A 899 26.81 36.61 25.66
CA SER A 899 26.84 37.02 24.25
C SER A 899 26.23 35.98 23.30
N TYR A 900 26.19 34.71 23.70
CA TYR A 900 25.67 33.61 22.89
C TYR A 900 24.17 33.35 23.08
N ARG A 901 23.59 33.80 24.20
CA ARG A 901 22.16 33.58 24.53
C ARG A 901 21.19 34.04 23.45
N TYR A 902 21.45 35.20 22.82
CA TYR A 902 20.60 35.72 21.75
C TYR A 902 20.62 34.79 20.52
N ASN A 903 21.80 34.37 20.09
CA ASN A 903 21.96 33.43 18.98
C ASN A 903 21.24 32.11 19.28
N LEU A 904 21.37 31.61 20.51
CA LEU A 904 20.74 30.37 20.94
C LEU A 904 19.21 30.46 20.90
N ALA A 905 18.63 31.60 21.31
CA ALA A 905 17.20 31.84 21.19
C ALA A 905 16.74 31.81 19.71
N THR A 906 17.48 32.45 18.81
CA THR A 906 17.20 32.41 17.36
C THR A 906 17.31 30.99 16.79
N MET A 907 18.34 30.23 17.18
CA MET A 907 18.49 28.84 16.73
C MET A 907 17.32 27.98 17.22
N ARG A 908 16.93 28.09 18.50
CA ARG A 908 15.82 27.33 19.07
C ARG A 908 14.48 27.67 18.40
N SER A 909 14.25 28.93 18.01
CA SER A 909 13.03 29.29 17.27
C SER A 909 12.94 28.67 15.87
N LEU A 910 14.04 28.12 15.36
CA LEU A 910 14.15 27.50 14.03
C LEU A 910 14.20 25.96 14.08
N MET A 911 14.01 25.38 15.27
CA MET A 911 14.03 23.93 15.52
C MET A 911 12.63 23.38 15.77
N ASP A 912 11.96 22.92 14.72
CA ASP A 912 10.61 22.33 14.82
C ASP A 912 10.62 20.88 15.36
N GLY A 913 11.74 20.17 15.18
CA GLY A 913 11.91 18.74 15.46
C GLY A 913 13.20 18.41 16.21
N PRO A 914 13.41 18.87 17.46
CA PRO A 914 14.65 18.65 18.23
C PRO A 914 14.99 17.17 18.42
N ASN A 915 13.99 16.29 18.45
CA ASN A 915 14.19 14.84 18.53
C ASN A 915 14.93 14.27 17.31
N GLU A 916 14.79 14.85 16.11
CA GLU A 916 15.50 14.38 14.92
C GLU A 916 17.00 14.65 14.97
N LEU A 917 17.38 15.80 15.53
CA LEU A 917 18.78 16.13 15.82
C LEU A 917 19.38 15.12 16.81
N ILE A 918 18.68 14.87 17.92
CA ILE A 918 19.12 13.92 18.96
C ILE A 918 19.27 12.51 18.36
N GLN A 919 18.26 12.04 17.63
CA GLN A 919 18.26 10.71 17.04
C GLN A 919 19.41 10.53 16.04
N PHE A 920 19.66 11.53 15.19
CA PHE A 920 20.73 11.46 14.19
C PHE A 920 22.12 11.49 14.86
N LEU A 921 22.38 12.48 15.72
CA LEU A 921 23.68 12.63 16.38
C LEU A 921 23.98 11.42 17.27
N PHE A 922 23.06 11.03 18.14
CA PHE A 922 23.26 9.88 19.03
C PHE A 922 23.34 8.58 18.24
N GLY A 923 22.49 8.38 17.23
CA GLY A 923 22.49 7.20 16.36
C GLY A 923 23.83 6.98 15.67
N SER A 924 24.51 8.07 15.27
CA SER A 924 25.80 8.02 14.59
C SER A 924 26.96 7.55 15.48
N LEU A 925 26.86 7.68 16.81
CA LEU A 925 27.94 7.35 17.75
C LEU A 925 28.26 5.84 17.78
N GLN A 926 29.53 5.52 18.04
CA GLN A 926 29.92 4.15 18.39
C GLN A 926 29.35 3.77 19.77
N VAL A 927 29.14 2.47 20.00
CA VAL A 927 28.53 1.93 21.24
C VAL A 927 29.23 2.45 22.50
N LYS A 928 30.56 2.50 22.53
CA LYS A 928 31.33 3.04 23.66
C LYS A 928 31.02 4.52 23.94
N ALA A 929 30.94 5.34 22.90
CA ALA A 929 30.60 6.75 23.04
C ALA A 929 29.13 6.95 23.47
N LYS A 930 28.22 6.11 22.98
CA LYS A 930 26.82 6.08 23.43
C LYS A 930 26.71 5.84 24.94
N PHE A 931 27.41 4.83 25.46
CA PHE A 931 27.42 4.56 26.90
C PHE A 931 28.06 5.68 27.73
N ASN A 932 29.13 6.32 27.24
CA ASN A 932 29.71 7.48 27.93
C ASN A 932 28.68 8.61 28.10
N VAL A 933 27.96 8.95 27.03
CA VAL A 933 26.89 9.96 27.04
C VAL A 933 25.77 9.56 28.01
N LEU A 934 25.28 8.31 27.92
CA LEU A 934 24.20 7.84 28.81
C LEU A 934 24.62 7.80 30.28
N ARG A 935 25.91 7.54 30.57
CA ARG A 935 26.46 7.57 31.93
C ARG A 935 26.48 8.98 32.49
N GLU A 936 26.81 9.98 31.67
CA GLU A 936 26.78 11.39 32.04
C GLU A 936 25.35 11.86 32.32
N MET A 937 24.38 11.46 31.49
CA MET A 937 22.95 11.67 31.78
C MET A 937 22.52 10.98 33.07
N SER A 938 22.97 9.75 33.30
CA SER A 938 22.66 9.00 34.51
C SER A 938 23.17 9.70 35.76
N PHE A 939 24.35 10.33 35.70
CA PHE A 939 24.87 11.13 36.80
C PHE A 939 23.97 12.35 37.11
N ILE A 940 23.44 13.00 36.08
CA ILE A 940 22.49 14.13 36.24
C ILE A 940 21.17 13.63 36.85
N PHE A 941 20.64 12.49 36.39
CA PHE A 941 19.45 11.86 36.96
C PHE A 941 19.66 11.44 38.42
N ASP A 942 20.80 10.85 38.78
CA ASP A 942 21.13 10.54 40.17
C ASP A 942 21.14 11.81 41.03
N SER A 943 21.76 12.88 40.52
CA SER A 943 21.81 14.19 41.20
C SER A 943 20.43 14.80 41.40
N MET A 944 19.50 14.57 40.46
CA MET A 944 18.08 14.93 40.60
C MET A 944 17.41 14.10 41.70
N VAL A 945 17.56 12.77 41.67
CA VAL A 945 16.96 11.86 42.66
C VAL A 945 17.45 12.17 44.08
N THR A 946 18.72 12.59 44.24
CA THR A 946 19.29 12.99 45.55
C THR A 946 18.98 14.44 45.94
N GLY A 947 18.26 15.20 45.12
CA GLY A 947 17.88 16.59 45.41
C GLY A 947 19.03 17.61 45.33
N ILE A 948 20.13 17.24 44.68
CA ILE A 948 21.33 18.10 44.50
C ILE A 948 21.17 18.97 43.23
N CYS A 949 20.44 18.48 42.23
CA CYS A 949 20.20 19.19 40.98
C CYS A 949 19.17 20.33 41.14
N ARG A 950 19.47 21.51 40.60
CA ARG A 950 18.52 22.64 40.57
C ARG A 950 17.52 22.47 39.43
N VAL A 951 16.24 22.30 39.76
CA VAL A 951 15.17 22.04 38.78
C VAL A 951 14.40 23.34 38.46
N ASN A 952 14.27 23.65 37.17
CA ASN A 952 13.43 24.72 36.59
C ASN A 952 12.71 24.19 35.34
N ASP A 953 11.93 25.03 34.66
CA ASP A 953 11.16 24.60 33.48
C ASP A 953 12.05 24.10 32.34
N GLU A 954 13.21 24.75 32.11
CA GLU A 954 14.18 24.30 31.11
C GLU A 954 14.82 22.95 31.44
N PHE A 955 14.94 22.59 32.73
CA PHE A 955 15.38 21.27 33.15
C PHE A 955 14.44 20.17 32.65
N PHE A 956 13.13 20.40 32.67
CA PHE A 956 12.17 19.39 32.21
C PHE A 956 12.20 19.18 30.70
N ILE A 957 12.56 20.21 29.94
CA ILE A 957 12.83 20.08 28.50
C ILE A 957 14.06 19.20 28.28
N TYR A 958 15.15 19.46 29.01
CA TYR A 958 16.34 18.60 29.01
C TYR A 958 15.99 17.16 29.41
N PHE A 959 15.18 17.00 30.46
CA PHE A 959 14.77 15.72 31.00
C PHE A 959 14.08 14.85 29.94
N ARG A 960 13.14 15.42 29.18
CA ARG A 960 12.49 14.74 28.05
C ARG A 960 13.47 14.33 26.96
N PHE A 961 14.41 15.20 26.60
CA PHE A 961 15.43 14.89 25.59
C PHE A 961 16.40 13.80 26.05
N ALA A 962 16.75 13.78 27.33
CA ALA A 962 17.56 12.72 27.92
C ALA A 962 16.83 11.38 27.90
N LEU A 963 15.56 11.32 28.34
CA LEU A 963 14.72 10.10 28.22
C LEU A 963 14.59 9.63 26.77
N TYR A 964 14.39 10.55 25.83
CA TYR A 964 14.32 10.24 24.41
C TYR A 964 15.64 9.64 23.91
N THR A 965 16.79 10.12 24.37
CA THR A 965 18.11 9.56 24.01
C THR A 965 18.26 8.11 24.45
N PHE A 966 17.79 7.75 25.66
CA PHE A 966 17.73 6.36 26.11
C PHE A 966 16.85 5.48 25.20
N LYS A 967 15.76 6.03 24.68
CA LYS A 967 14.89 5.32 23.74
C LYS A 967 15.48 5.15 22.35
N VAL A 968 16.28 6.12 21.89
CA VAL A 968 17.04 5.98 20.64
C VAL A 968 18.04 4.83 20.76
N MET A 969 18.70 4.65 21.91
CA MET A 969 19.55 3.48 22.17
C MET A 969 18.77 2.17 22.02
N ALA A 970 17.52 2.13 22.48
CA ALA A 970 16.66 0.96 22.42
C ALA A 970 16.01 0.71 21.04
N GLU A 971 16.35 1.51 20.02
CA GLU A 971 15.77 1.47 18.65
C GLU A 971 14.24 1.65 18.62
N LYS A 972 13.67 2.28 19.65
CA LYS A 972 12.23 2.53 19.80
C LYS A 972 11.96 4.01 20.07
N PRO A 973 12.23 4.92 19.11
CA PRO A 973 12.23 6.37 19.35
C PRO A 973 10.83 6.97 19.61
N THR A 974 9.72 6.26 19.34
CA THR A 974 8.36 6.77 19.55
C THR A 974 7.83 6.43 20.94
N TYR A 975 7.34 7.41 21.71
CA TYR A 975 6.55 7.16 22.91
C TYR A 975 5.21 6.53 22.55
N ASN A 976 5.02 5.26 22.92
CA ASN A 976 3.83 4.49 22.57
C ASN A 976 3.34 3.71 23.79
N TYR A 977 2.25 4.18 24.38
CA TYR A 977 1.73 3.65 25.63
C TYR A 977 0.89 2.40 25.37
N ASN A 978 1.52 1.23 25.35
CA ASN A 978 0.86 -0.05 25.05
C ASN A 978 0.82 -0.97 26.27
N SER A 979 -0.38 -1.15 26.85
CA SER A 979 -0.62 -2.04 28.00
C SER A 979 -0.23 -3.51 27.74
N GLY A 980 -0.31 -3.96 26.49
CA GLY A 980 0.15 -5.27 26.03
C GLY A 980 1.67 -5.43 26.06
N LEU A 981 2.41 -4.43 25.58
CA LEU A 981 3.89 -4.40 25.64
C LEU A 981 4.35 -4.45 27.11
N TYR A 982 3.78 -3.61 27.97
CA TYR A 982 4.12 -3.59 29.40
C TYR A 982 3.80 -4.92 30.07
N GLY A 983 2.69 -5.56 29.68
CA GLY A 983 2.34 -6.91 30.11
C GLY A 983 3.33 -7.97 29.66
N GLN A 984 3.85 -7.89 28.44
CA GLN A 984 4.88 -8.78 27.93
C GLN A 984 6.22 -8.59 28.66
N VAL A 985 6.64 -7.35 28.91
CA VAL A 985 7.87 -7.06 29.66
C VAL A 985 7.78 -7.59 31.09
N CYS A 986 6.67 -7.37 31.79
CA CYS A 986 6.49 -7.94 33.14
C CYS A 986 6.44 -9.48 33.13
N ARG A 987 5.80 -10.11 32.14
CA ARG A 987 5.81 -11.57 31.99
C ARG A 987 7.22 -12.11 31.71
N PHE A 988 8.02 -11.38 30.94
CA PHE A 988 9.42 -11.71 30.69
C PHE A 988 10.27 -11.59 31.97
N ILE A 989 10.14 -10.49 32.70
CA ILE A 989 10.78 -10.31 34.02
C ILE A 989 10.43 -11.49 34.92
N ASP A 990 9.17 -11.87 34.99
CA ASP A 990 8.70 -12.99 35.82
C ASP A 990 9.30 -14.34 35.40
N LYS A 991 9.18 -14.71 34.13
CA LYS A 991 9.61 -16.03 33.65
C LYS A 991 11.13 -16.16 33.59
N SER A 992 11.83 -15.15 33.09
CA SER A 992 13.22 -15.26 32.67
C SER A 992 14.20 -14.67 33.68
N ILE A 993 13.84 -13.55 34.34
CA ILE A 993 14.71 -12.91 35.34
C ILE A 993 14.46 -13.49 36.73
N LEU A 994 13.19 -13.63 37.14
CA LEU A 994 12.84 -14.09 38.50
C LEU A 994 12.82 -15.62 38.61
N ASN A 995 12.13 -16.30 37.69
CA ASN A 995 11.88 -17.75 37.76
C ASN A 995 12.95 -18.65 37.12
N ASN A 996 14.05 -18.08 36.62
CA ASN A 996 15.20 -18.83 36.10
C ASN A 996 14.89 -19.87 35.01
N GLU A 997 13.90 -19.62 34.12
CA GLU A 997 13.75 -20.49 32.94
C GLU A 997 14.98 -20.37 32.04
N PRO A 998 15.53 -21.49 31.53
CA PRO A 998 16.74 -21.47 30.70
C PRO A 998 16.42 -20.84 29.34
N ILE A 999 16.93 -19.63 29.10
CA ILE A 999 16.96 -19.07 27.75
C ILE A 999 18.29 -19.45 27.09
N SER A 1000 18.19 -19.80 25.81
CA SER A 1000 19.28 -20.17 24.90
C SER A 1000 20.57 -19.37 25.13
N ARG A 1001 21.70 -20.08 25.11
CA ARG A 1001 23.10 -19.62 25.15
C ARG A 1001 23.51 -18.73 23.95
N ASN A 1002 22.68 -17.77 23.56
CA ASN A 1002 23.04 -16.81 22.53
C ASN A 1002 23.87 -15.68 23.16
N LEU A 1003 25.00 -15.40 22.51
CA LEU A 1003 26.08 -14.49 22.92
C LEU A 1003 25.55 -13.13 23.39
N THR A 1004 26.15 -12.59 24.46
CA THR A 1004 25.95 -11.19 24.90
C THR A 1004 26.55 -10.25 23.88
N PHE A 1005 25.71 -9.42 23.26
CA PHE A 1005 26.17 -8.47 22.25
C PHE A 1005 26.94 -7.30 22.90
N TYR A 1006 26.65 -7.00 24.17
CA TYR A 1006 27.22 -5.88 24.93
C TYR A 1006 28.07 -6.29 26.15
N GLY A 1007 28.67 -7.49 26.14
CA GLY A 1007 29.40 -8.03 27.31
C GLY A 1007 30.48 -7.09 27.87
N GLU A 1008 31.18 -6.34 27.02
CA GLU A 1008 32.20 -5.36 27.45
C GLU A 1008 31.65 -4.11 28.16
N PHE A 1009 30.33 -3.85 28.05
CA PHE A 1009 29.65 -2.68 28.61
C PHE A 1009 28.72 -3.02 29.78
N GLU A 1010 28.90 -4.18 30.41
CA GLU A 1010 28.05 -4.68 31.50
C GLU A 1010 27.94 -3.69 32.66
N SER A 1011 29.05 -3.07 33.07
CA SER A 1011 29.08 -2.07 34.15
C SER A 1011 28.26 -0.82 33.82
N ASP A 1012 28.37 -0.31 32.60
CA ASP A 1012 27.63 0.88 32.15
C ASP A 1012 26.13 0.58 32.03
N LEU A 1013 25.79 -0.61 31.52
CA LEU A 1013 24.41 -1.10 31.45
C LEU A 1013 23.79 -1.25 32.85
N LYS A 1014 24.54 -1.80 33.81
CA LYS A 1014 24.11 -1.91 35.22
C LYS A 1014 23.81 -0.52 35.80
N LYS A 1015 24.71 0.44 35.59
CA LYS A 1015 24.55 1.81 36.10
C LYS A 1015 23.34 2.50 35.49
N CYS A 1016 23.24 2.52 34.16
CA CYS A 1016 22.13 3.13 33.44
C CYS A 1016 20.78 2.54 33.85
N THR A 1017 20.69 1.21 33.94
CA THR A 1017 19.42 0.56 34.29
C THR A 1017 19.02 0.84 35.74
N SER A 1018 19.98 0.83 36.68
CA SER A 1018 19.72 1.16 38.08
C SER A 1018 19.23 2.61 38.22
N THR A 1019 19.88 3.55 37.54
CA THR A 1019 19.49 4.97 37.56
C THR A 1019 18.11 5.18 36.94
N LEU A 1020 17.79 4.59 35.79
CA LEU A 1020 16.46 4.72 35.17
C LEU A 1020 15.34 4.17 36.07
N LEU A 1021 15.58 3.05 36.76
CA LEU A 1021 14.60 2.49 37.70
C LEU A 1021 14.47 3.35 38.97
N ALA A 1022 15.58 3.87 39.52
CA ALA A 1022 15.56 4.81 40.62
C ALA A 1022 14.81 6.10 40.27
N LEU A 1023 15.03 6.61 39.05
CA LEU A 1023 14.33 7.76 38.50
C LEU A 1023 12.82 7.50 38.38
N LEU A 1024 12.42 6.34 37.86
CA LEU A 1024 11.00 5.95 37.81
C LEU A 1024 10.35 5.95 39.20
N ASN A 1025 11.06 5.45 40.22
CA ASN A 1025 10.57 5.49 41.60
C ASN A 1025 10.42 6.92 42.12
N HIS A 1026 11.41 7.76 41.83
CA HIS A 1026 11.40 9.16 42.27
C HIS A 1026 10.22 9.92 41.65
N VAL A 1027 10.07 9.83 40.31
CA VAL A 1027 8.96 10.43 39.56
C VAL A 1027 7.61 9.95 40.07
N TYR A 1028 7.50 8.66 40.41
CA TYR A 1028 6.25 8.09 40.94
C TYR A 1028 5.88 8.60 42.35
N ASN A 1029 6.86 8.93 43.19
CA ASN A 1029 6.61 9.38 44.56
C ASN A 1029 6.49 10.91 44.69
N ASP A 1030 6.85 11.67 43.66
CA ASP A 1030 6.72 13.12 43.63
C ASP A 1030 5.56 13.53 42.71
N SER A 1031 4.45 13.94 43.31
CA SER A 1031 3.23 14.34 42.57
C SER A 1031 3.44 15.52 41.61
N ARG A 1032 4.52 16.30 41.78
CA ARG A 1032 4.88 17.38 40.85
C ARG A 1032 5.42 16.85 39.52
N LEU A 1033 5.84 15.58 39.48
CA LEU A 1033 6.44 14.92 38.31
C LEU A 1033 5.49 13.95 37.62
N ASP A 1034 4.23 13.87 38.06
CA ASP A 1034 3.21 12.96 37.52
C ASP A 1034 3.06 13.05 35.99
N GLU A 1035 3.28 14.24 35.41
CA GLU A 1035 3.19 14.44 33.95
C GLU A 1035 4.28 13.71 33.14
N TYR A 1036 5.42 13.37 33.76
CA TYR A 1036 6.55 12.67 33.12
C TYR A 1036 6.59 11.17 33.44
N LEU A 1037 5.66 10.70 34.29
CA LEU A 1037 5.62 9.31 34.75
C LEU A 1037 5.49 8.32 33.58
N LEU A 1038 4.66 8.64 32.58
CA LEU A 1038 4.44 7.80 31.41
C LEU A 1038 5.68 7.71 30.50
N GLU A 1039 6.33 8.85 30.22
CA GLU A 1039 7.53 8.92 29.38
C GLU A 1039 8.69 8.15 30.03
N THR A 1040 8.84 8.30 31.35
CA THR A 1040 9.86 7.59 32.15
C THR A 1040 9.59 6.09 32.15
N PHE A 1041 8.34 5.67 32.36
CA PHE A 1041 7.98 4.25 32.39
C PHE A 1041 8.17 3.56 31.04
N ASP A 1042 7.74 4.20 29.95
CA ASP A 1042 7.90 3.66 28.60
C ASP A 1042 9.39 3.55 28.20
N THR A 1043 10.21 4.53 28.61
CA THR A 1043 11.66 4.49 28.43
C THR A 1043 12.28 3.29 29.14
N VAL A 1044 11.93 3.04 30.40
CA VAL A 1044 12.37 1.88 31.18
C VAL A 1044 11.92 0.56 30.51
N ALA A 1045 10.66 0.47 30.07
CA ALA A 1045 10.13 -0.74 29.42
C ALA A 1045 10.87 -1.06 28.11
N CYS A 1046 11.13 -0.04 27.29
CA CYS A 1046 11.90 -0.18 26.05
C CYS A 1046 13.34 -0.60 26.33
N TRP A 1047 13.99 0.00 27.34
CA TRP A 1047 15.34 -0.34 27.78
C TRP A 1047 15.46 -1.80 28.23
N ILE A 1048 14.55 -2.25 29.10
CA ILE A 1048 14.51 -3.65 29.58
C ILE A 1048 14.29 -4.62 28.41
N THR A 1049 13.43 -4.26 27.45
CA THR A 1049 13.17 -5.11 26.28
C THR A 1049 14.40 -5.25 25.39
N HIS A 1050 15.15 -4.16 25.20
CA HIS A 1050 16.32 -4.12 24.33
C HIS A 1050 17.48 -4.92 24.94
N PHE A 1051 17.78 -4.72 26.22
CA PHE A 1051 18.88 -5.38 26.93
C PHE A 1051 18.48 -6.65 27.69
N LYS A 1052 17.40 -7.30 27.25
CA LYS A 1052 16.73 -8.36 28.00
C LYS A 1052 17.65 -9.55 28.30
N ASN A 1053 18.52 -9.93 27.36
CA ASN A 1053 19.39 -11.09 27.50
C ASN A 1053 20.56 -10.78 28.44
N GLU A 1054 21.15 -9.60 28.30
CA GLU A 1054 22.22 -9.07 29.14
C GLU A 1054 21.74 -8.90 30.59
N LEU A 1055 20.53 -8.35 30.78
CA LEU A 1055 19.91 -8.21 32.10
C LEU A 1055 19.61 -9.55 32.76
N VAL A 1056 19.14 -10.55 31.99
CA VAL A 1056 18.93 -11.91 32.49
C VAL A 1056 20.25 -12.53 32.93
N GLN A 1057 21.28 -12.49 32.08
CA GLN A 1057 22.60 -13.03 32.43
C GLN A 1057 23.18 -12.35 33.65
N TYR A 1058 23.11 -11.02 33.72
CA TYR A 1058 23.57 -10.23 34.85
C TYR A 1058 22.88 -10.66 36.17
N VAL A 1059 21.53 -10.71 36.18
CA VAL A 1059 20.77 -11.10 37.38
C VAL A 1059 20.97 -12.59 37.73
N GLN A 1060 21.15 -13.47 36.74
CA GLN A 1060 21.38 -14.90 36.95
C GLN A 1060 22.83 -15.24 37.35
N TYR A 1061 23.82 -14.50 36.87
CA TYR A 1061 25.23 -14.68 37.20
C TYR A 1061 25.55 -14.14 38.60
N GLU A 1062 24.93 -13.02 39.00
CA GLU A 1062 25.00 -12.51 40.38
C GLU A 1062 24.16 -13.34 41.37
N LYS A 1063 23.30 -14.26 40.93
CA LYS A 1063 22.51 -15.15 41.82
C LYS A 1063 23.35 -16.10 42.69
N PHE A 1064 24.65 -16.26 42.42
CA PHE A 1064 25.58 -16.94 43.34
C PHE A 1064 26.06 -16.03 44.50
N LYS A 1065 25.62 -14.77 44.56
CA LYS A 1065 25.87 -13.82 45.66
C LYS A 1065 24.54 -13.21 46.11
N GLU A 1066 23.91 -13.83 47.11
CA GLU A 1066 22.79 -13.38 47.95
C GLU A 1066 21.69 -12.49 47.31
N PHE A 1067 20.44 -12.94 47.46
CA PHE A 1067 19.16 -12.41 46.97
C PHE A 1067 18.78 -10.95 47.39
N ASN A 1068 19.73 -10.11 47.81
CA ASN A 1068 19.53 -8.73 48.27
C ASN A 1068 20.11 -7.66 47.33
N HIS A 1069 20.36 -7.97 46.05
CA HIS A 1069 20.93 -6.98 45.13
C HIS A 1069 19.93 -5.82 44.85
N PRO A 1070 20.33 -4.54 44.98
CA PRO A 1070 19.46 -3.36 44.79
C PRO A 1070 18.68 -3.36 43.47
N MET A 1071 19.31 -3.85 42.40
CA MET A 1071 18.70 -3.96 41.07
C MET A 1071 17.49 -4.89 41.03
N GLY A 1072 17.52 -6.02 41.74
CA GLY A 1072 16.39 -6.95 41.81
C GLY A 1072 15.17 -6.33 42.49
N ARG A 1073 15.39 -5.54 43.55
CA ARG A 1073 14.33 -4.76 44.22
C ARG A 1073 13.74 -3.70 43.29
N MET A 1074 14.57 -3.01 42.53
CA MET A 1074 14.14 -2.02 41.54
C MET A 1074 13.34 -2.64 40.38
N ILE A 1075 13.71 -3.83 39.91
CA ILE A 1075 12.96 -4.57 38.87
C ILE A 1075 11.58 -5.02 39.40
N LEU A 1076 11.53 -5.52 40.64
CA LEU A 1076 10.26 -5.88 41.29
C LEU A 1076 9.35 -4.65 41.46
N MET A 1077 9.93 -3.50 41.76
CA MET A 1077 9.22 -2.23 41.85
C MET A 1077 8.60 -1.83 40.50
N PHE A 1078 9.32 -1.94 39.38
CA PHE A 1078 8.73 -1.71 38.05
C PHE A 1078 7.47 -2.56 37.82
N LYS A 1079 7.50 -3.85 38.20
CA LYS A 1079 6.34 -4.74 38.11
C LYS A 1079 5.18 -4.28 39.01
N ALA A 1080 5.47 -3.87 40.24
CA ALA A 1080 4.48 -3.41 41.20
C ALA A 1080 3.76 -2.12 40.76
N LEU A 1081 4.44 -1.26 39.98
CA LEU A 1081 3.89 -0.01 39.48
C LEU A 1081 2.94 -0.19 38.27
N LYS A 1082 3.04 -1.29 37.53
CA LYS A 1082 2.25 -1.53 36.30
C LYS A 1082 0.73 -1.36 36.47
N PRO A 1083 0.05 -1.97 37.48
CA PRO A 1083 -1.42 -1.88 37.57
C PRO A 1083 -1.93 -0.45 37.78
N ARG A 1084 -1.19 0.37 38.53
CA ARG A 1084 -1.53 1.78 38.79
C ARG A 1084 -1.30 2.66 37.55
N LEU A 1085 -0.30 2.32 36.74
CA LEU A 1085 -0.04 3.02 35.46
C LEU A 1085 -1.05 2.67 34.38
N VAL A 1086 -1.48 1.40 34.31
CA VAL A 1086 -2.61 1.01 33.43
C VAL A 1086 -3.85 1.80 33.83
N HIS A 1087 -4.13 1.92 35.14
CA HIS A 1087 -5.24 2.74 35.61
C HIS A 1087 -5.08 4.23 35.27
N PHE A 1088 -3.88 4.79 35.37
CA PHE A 1088 -3.59 6.17 34.96
C PHE A 1088 -3.84 6.39 33.46
N ILE A 1089 -3.39 5.49 32.59
CA ILE A 1089 -3.65 5.52 31.14
C ILE A 1089 -5.16 5.45 30.86
N ASP A 1090 -5.84 4.46 31.44
CA ASP A 1090 -7.28 4.28 31.27
C ASP A 1090 -8.08 5.48 31.79
N SER A 1091 -7.58 6.19 32.80
CA SER A 1091 -8.22 7.37 33.37
C SER A 1091 -8.04 8.64 32.51
N ARG A 1092 -6.87 8.82 31.87
CA ARG A 1092 -6.62 9.92 30.92
C ARG A 1092 -7.38 9.75 29.60
N GLU A 1093 -7.43 8.53 29.07
CA GLU A 1093 -8.24 8.23 27.88
C GLU A 1093 -9.74 8.49 28.12
N ARG A 1094 -10.21 8.31 29.36
CA ARG A 1094 -11.57 8.65 29.75
C ARG A 1094 -11.78 10.16 29.90
N SER A 1095 -10.82 10.91 30.45
CA SER A 1095 -10.98 12.37 30.63
C SER A 1095 -11.01 13.14 29.31
N ASP A 1096 -10.23 12.71 28.31
CA ASP A 1096 -10.25 13.33 26.96
C ASP A 1096 -11.55 13.04 26.19
N PHE A 1097 -12.31 12.01 26.60
CA PHE A 1097 -13.65 11.71 26.08
C PHE A 1097 -14.75 12.58 26.68
N PHE A 1098 -14.49 13.30 27.79
CA PHE A 1098 -15.48 14.16 28.47
C PHE A 1098 -15.25 15.67 28.22
N VAL A 1099 -14.25 16.03 27.42
CA VAL A 1099 -14.02 17.40 26.93
C VAL A 1099 -13.93 17.36 25.39
N ALA A 1100 -15.05 17.07 24.74
CA ALA A 1100 -15.25 17.23 23.30
C ALA A 1100 -16.68 17.68 23.02
#